data_AF-A0A8K0IFC4-F1
#
_entry.id   AF-A0A8K0IFC4-F1
#
_cell.length_a   1.000
_cell.length_b   1.000
_cell.length_c   1.000
_cell.angle_alpha   90.00
_cell.angle_beta   90.00
_cell.angle_gamma   90.00
#
_symmetry.space_group_name_H-M   'P 1'
#
loop_
_entity.id
_entity.type
_entity.pdbx_description
1 polymer ?
#
loop_
_entity_poly.entity_id
_entity_poly.type
_entity_poly.pdbx_seq_one_letter_code
_entity_poly.pdbx_strand_id
1 'polypeptide(L)'
;MASTNTSIPLAYVIWIGFLLSFGSVQLCLCFSGNGSRSGSCIEKERKALLSIRKGIYDAHRWLSWNGKDCCRWSGVQCDTTTRHVVKLDLHYPYPYDVEEPFEERGPNKSVVSPSLLHLRHLNYLDLSMNNFRGAPIPDFIGSLANLEYLNLSQAGFGGTIPHQLGNLSNLLYLDLNHLYLLDVDNLGWLAQIRSLRYLDMSSVDLSKASNWIHVINMLPSLSILFLSGATLSGLSSTLPHVNFTSLTILDLSSNSIAQGIPDWLFNLSSLEHLDLGYNQFHGNIPLAIGNLKNLRSIDLLDNKISGGIPETMGNLESLEYLDLSANIISGGIPETVGHLKSLESLDLSGNNISGEIAKTIGRLTKLQILNLGDNKISGEIPATVGNLTELRIIDLSYNVINGQIPETVGNLHHLEELHLQNNSLAGVIPRTVGNLCNLRDFDASENNISGYITGFMEGFPRCSTKRLQSIDLHNNNLSGPLPSQIGELRSLVYLVVHGNSLSGSIPASLGKLSALSELDLSSNSLNGSIPASLGKLFALSSLDLSSNSLSGALTEAHFANLTKLFHLDLSYNSLTMNVSQDWLPPFKAGFIRMASCPLGPKFPPWLRNQTELSVLDLSSAGISKNFPDWFWDMGLPYHILYVSHNYIKGKLPISIKKREKSILLGFTDYWPSAYYRYSEGRTNYKLTFMDLSSNLFFGPIPPALASGIDNFNALLLAHNRISGSIPSAFCEANYLIVLNLANNDLSGVLPDCWNNSLQVIDFSDNKLSGGIPSSMGSLSQLYSLHLRNNNLFPSKWYDIDTPTY
;
A
#
# COMPACT_ATOMS: atom_id res chain seq x y z
N MET A 1 -6.51 -8.50 -2.19
CA MET A 1 -5.30 -8.17 -1.40
C MET A 1 -4.71 -6.92 -1.98
N ALA A 2 -5.29 -5.78 -1.63
CA ALA A 2 -4.75 -4.47 -1.94
C ALA A 2 -4.69 -3.77 -0.59
N SER A 3 -3.54 -3.80 0.06
CA SER A 3 -3.23 -2.89 1.15
C SER A 3 -3.05 -1.52 0.49
N THR A 4 -4.12 -0.73 0.43
CA THR A 4 -3.95 0.71 0.33
C THR A 4 -3.11 1.11 1.54
N ASN A 5 -1.90 1.61 1.28
CA ASN A 5 -1.16 2.43 2.24
C ASN A 5 -1.99 3.69 2.47
N THR A 6 -3.10 3.56 3.20
CA THR A 6 -3.61 4.63 4.04
C THR A 6 -2.66 4.65 5.21
N SER A 7 -1.61 5.46 5.09
CA SER A 7 -0.89 5.91 6.27
C SER A 7 -1.88 6.72 7.09
N ILE A 8 -2.71 6.03 7.89
CA ILE A 8 -3.23 6.57 9.13
C ILE A 8 -2.01 7.18 9.79
N PRO A 9 -2.00 8.49 10.13
CA PRO A 9 -0.83 9.07 10.74
C PRO A 9 -0.50 8.20 11.95
N LEU A 10 0.70 7.59 11.93
CA LEU A 10 1.21 6.72 12.98
C LEU A 10 0.98 7.35 14.38
N ALA A 11 0.88 8.68 14.41
CA ALA A 11 0.43 9.48 15.54
C ALA A 11 -0.91 9.05 16.19
N TYR A 12 -1.96 8.61 15.49
CA TYR A 12 -3.25 8.27 16.13
C TYR A 12 -3.27 6.88 16.79
N VAL A 13 -2.66 5.86 16.17
CA VAL A 13 -2.43 4.54 16.80
C VAL A 13 -1.44 4.69 17.97
N ILE A 14 -0.45 5.59 17.84
CA ILE A 14 0.46 5.95 18.93
C ILE A 14 -0.27 6.76 20.02
N TRP A 15 -1.31 7.55 19.72
CA TRP A 15 -2.02 8.41 20.69
C TRP A 15 -2.84 7.61 21.71
N ILE A 16 -3.49 6.51 21.30
CA ILE A 16 -4.20 5.60 22.22
C ILE A 16 -3.19 4.88 23.13
N GLY A 17 -2.02 4.49 22.59
CA GLY A 17 -0.90 3.97 23.38
C GLY A 17 -0.24 5.00 24.31
N PHE A 18 -0.19 6.29 23.91
CA PHE A 18 0.45 7.37 24.66
C PHE A 18 -0.39 7.83 25.87
N LEU A 19 -1.72 7.87 25.73
CA LEU A 19 -2.64 8.31 26.80
C LEU A 19 -2.71 7.30 27.96
N LEU A 20 -2.39 6.02 27.73
CA LEU A 20 -2.38 4.97 28.76
C LEU A 20 -1.13 4.97 29.66
N SER A 21 -0.14 5.83 29.39
CA SER A 21 1.07 5.97 30.23
C SER A 21 0.93 6.94 31.41
N PHE A 22 -0.14 7.75 31.47
CA PHE A 22 -0.37 8.71 32.56
C PHE A 22 -1.81 8.68 33.10
N GLY A 23 -2.26 7.48 33.46
CA GLY A 23 -3.58 7.24 34.06
C GLY A 23 -3.55 6.73 35.51
N SER A 24 -2.49 6.99 36.29
CA SER A 24 -2.48 6.90 37.77
C SER A 24 -1.08 7.09 38.36
N VAL A 25 -0.45 8.25 38.15
CA VAL A 25 0.62 8.69 39.07
C VAL A 25 -0.04 9.44 40.21
N GLN A 26 -0.32 8.74 41.30
CA GLN A 26 -0.58 9.39 42.57
C GLN A 26 0.72 10.11 42.97
N LEU A 27 0.73 11.43 42.81
CA LEU A 27 1.85 12.31 43.17
C LEU A 27 2.10 12.18 44.67
N CYS A 28 3.02 11.32 45.06
CA CYS A 28 3.53 11.27 46.43
C CYS A 28 4.57 12.38 46.56
N LEU A 29 4.17 13.49 47.18
CA LEU A 29 5.05 14.62 47.49
C LEU A 29 6.22 14.15 48.37
N CYS A 30 7.45 14.18 47.84
CA CYS A 30 8.65 13.98 48.65
C CYS A 30 8.85 15.18 49.58
N PHE A 31 8.61 14.97 50.88
CA PHE A 31 9.26 15.79 51.92
C PHE A 31 10.73 15.38 52.02
N SER A 32 11.63 16.32 51.72
CA SER A 32 13.07 16.20 51.94
C SER A 32 13.40 16.31 53.43
N GLY A 33 13.20 15.21 54.16
CA GLY A 33 13.70 15.02 55.51
C GLY A 33 15.14 14.53 55.48
N ASN A 34 16.09 15.44 55.73
CA ASN A 34 17.52 15.17 55.82
C ASN A 34 17.82 14.32 57.06
N GLY A 35 18.04 13.02 56.88
CA GLY A 35 18.39 12.08 57.95
C GLY A 35 19.36 11.02 57.45
N SER A 36 20.66 11.24 57.66
CA SER A 36 21.70 10.27 57.34
C SER A 36 21.55 9.00 58.19
N ARG A 37 21.10 7.90 57.59
CA ARG A 37 21.44 6.55 58.04
C ARG A 37 21.98 5.76 56.85
N SER A 38 23.29 5.56 56.85
CA SER A 38 24.04 4.68 55.95
C SER A 38 23.61 3.22 56.16
N GLY A 39 22.52 2.80 55.52
CA GLY A 39 22.10 1.40 55.45
C GLY A 39 22.24 0.87 54.02
N SER A 40 23.26 0.05 53.78
CA SER A 40 23.42 -0.65 52.50
C SER A 40 22.23 -1.58 52.23
N CYS A 41 21.92 -1.81 50.95
CA CYS A 41 21.10 -2.92 50.50
C CYS A 41 21.37 -4.23 51.28
N ILE A 42 20.31 -5.01 51.52
CA ILE A 42 20.37 -6.29 52.22
C ILE A 42 21.25 -7.25 51.42
N GLU A 43 22.34 -7.72 52.03
CA GLU A 43 23.40 -8.46 51.34
C GLU A 43 22.88 -9.73 50.62
N LYS A 44 21.85 -10.38 51.18
CA LYS A 44 21.21 -11.54 50.55
C LYS A 44 20.51 -11.17 49.23
N GLU A 45 19.78 -10.06 49.20
CA GLU A 45 19.10 -9.55 48.01
C GLU A 45 20.11 -9.02 47.00
N ARG A 46 21.16 -8.34 47.46
CA ARG A 46 22.29 -7.92 46.62
C ARG A 46 22.93 -9.10 45.88
N LYS A 47 23.21 -10.21 46.59
CA LYS A 47 23.75 -11.44 46.00
C LYS A 47 22.77 -12.07 45.01
N ALA A 48 21.47 -12.03 45.30
CA ALA A 48 20.44 -12.52 44.39
C ALA A 48 20.39 -11.71 43.10
N LEU A 49 20.42 -10.37 43.19
CA LEU A 49 20.50 -9.48 42.03
C LEU A 49 21.76 -9.78 41.20
N LEU A 50 22.95 -9.86 41.81
CA LEU A 50 24.16 -10.21 41.06
C LEU A 50 24.10 -11.58 40.37
N SER A 51 23.31 -12.52 40.89
CA SER A 51 23.03 -13.80 40.23
C SER A 51 22.09 -13.63 39.04
N ILE A 52 21.03 -12.82 39.18
CA ILE A 52 20.09 -12.47 38.09
C ILE A 52 20.83 -11.79 36.93
N ARG A 53 21.73 -10.85 37.23
CA ARG A 53 22.59 -10.17 36.25
C ARG A 53 23.35 -11.13 35.34
N LYS A 54 23.79 -12.29 35.83
CA LYS A 54 24.53 -13.26 35.01
C LYS A 54 23.67 -13.92 33.94
N GLY A 55 22.35 -13.94 34.14
CA GLY A 55 21.39 -14.57 33.24
C GLY A 55 20.76 -13.62 32.23
N ILE A 56 20.89 -12.30 32.38
CA ILE A 56 20.22 -11.33 31.48
C ILE A 56 21.28 -10.54 30.70
N TYR A 57 21.07 -10.43 29.39
CA TYR A 57 21.92 -9.63 28.54
C TYR A 57 21.46 -8.16 28.56
N ASP A 58 22.20 -7.29 29.23
CA ASP A 58 22.00 -5.84 29.20
C ASP A 58 23.30 -5.09 29.57
N ALA A 59 24.19 -4.93 28.59
CA ALA A 59 25.52 -4.35 28.81
C ALA A 59 25.47 -2.92 29.38
N HIS A 60 24.43 -2.14 29.09
CA HIS A 60 24.32 -0.73 29.48
C HIS A 60 23.81 -0.56 30.92
N ARG A 61 22.79 -1.32 31.35
CA ARG A 61 22.28 -1.27 32.74
C ARG A 61 23.32 -1.77 33.75
N TRP A 62 24.14 -2.76 33.37
CA TRP A 62 25.16 -3.37 34.22
C TRP A 62 26.29 -2.44 34.66
N LEU A 63 26.51 -1.31 33.98
CA LEU A 63 27.46 -0.28 34.41
C LEU A 63 27.09 0.30 35.79
N SER A 64 25.79 0.39 36.10
CA SER A 64 25.29 0.90 37.39
C SER A 64 25.30 -0.13 38.52
N TRP A 65 25.39 -1.42 38.21
CA TRP A 65 25.36 -2.53 39.18
C TRP A 65 26.75 -2.75 39.79
N ASN A 66 27.28 -1.71 40.41
CA ASN A 66 28.57 -1.69 41.10
C ASN A 66 28.39 -1.20 42.56
N GLY A 67 29.31 -1.59 43.46
CA GLY A 67 29.27 -1.18 44.87
C GLY A 67 28.35 -2.03 45.78
N LYS A 68 28.17 -1.56 47.04
CA LYS A 68 27.46 -2.29 48.11
C LYS A 68 25.97 -1.95 48.22
N ASP A 69 25.53 -0.82 47.68
CA ASP A 69 24.15 -0.36 47.82
C ASP A 69 23.34 -0.61 46.55
N CYS A 70 22.70 -1.79 46.46
CA CYS A 70 21.90 -2.17 45.30
C CYS A 70 20.67 -1.29 45.07
N CYS A 71 20.20 -0.57 46.09
CA CYS A 71 19.04 0.32 45.98
C CYS A 71 19.30 1.56 45.11
N ARG A 72 20.54 1.74 44.63
CA ARG A 72 20.94 2.79 43.68
C ARG A 72 21.23 2.24 42.28
N TRP A 73 21.08 0.92 42.09
CA TRP A 73 21.31 0.29 40.80
C TRP A 73 20.16 0.61 39.84
N SER A 74 20.48 0.85 38.58
CA SER A 74 19.44 1.12 37.57
C SER A 74 18.51 -0.09 37.45
N GLY A 75 17.20 0.18 37.44
CA GLY A 75 16.17 -0.85 37.46
C GLY A 75 15.84 -1.45 38.83
N VAL A 76 16.50 -1.03 39.93
CA VAL A 76 16.22 -1.54 41.29
C VAL A 76 15.64 -0.43 42.17
N GLN A 77 14.49 -0.68 42.79
CA GLN A 77 13.96 0.18 43.84
C GLN A 77 13.79 -0.61 45.14
N CYS A 78 14.18 0.01 46.24
CA CYS A 78 13.98 -0.54 47.58
C CYS A 78 12.93 0.26 48.34
N ASP A 79 12.26 -0.40 49.28
CA ASP A 79 11.42 0.26 50.27
C ASP A 79 12.25 1.25 51.11
N THR A 80 11.69 2.43 51.35
CA THR A 80 12.39 3.53 52.02
C THR A 80 12.63 3.28 53.51
N THR A 81 11.82 2.40 54.12
CA THR A 81 11.85 2.11 55.57
C THR A 81 12.60 0.82 55.86
N THR A 82 12.22 -0.26 55.18
CA THR A 82 12.71 -1.63 55.41
C THR A 82 13.93 -1.98 54.57
N ARG A 83 14.20 -1.20 53.52
CA ARG A 83 15.35 -1.36 52.61
C ARG A 83 15.34 -2.65 51.78
N HIS A 84 14.25 -3.42 51.80
CA HIS A 84 14.05 -4.56 50.90
C HIS A 84 13.82 -4.11 49.47
N VAL A 85 14.28 -4.90 48.50
CA VAL A 85 13.99 -4.69 47.07
C VAL A 85 12.50 -4.95 46.81
N VAL A 86 11.82 -3.94 46.27
CA VAL A 86 10.38 -3.98 45.94
C VAL A 86 10.11 -3.90 44.44
N LYS A 87 10.97 -3.20 43.67
CA LYS A 87 10.86 -3.10 42.21
C LYS A 87 12.12 -3.63 41.53
N LEU A 88 11.91 -4.44 40.50
CA LEU A 88 12.94 -4.88 39.58
C LEU A 88 12.47 -4.70 38.14
N ASP A 89 13.06 -3.72 37.46
CA ASP A 89 12.79 -3.33 36.08
C ASP A 89 14.01 -3.70 35.22
N LEU A 90 13.82 -4.73 34.42
CA LEU A 90 14.81 -5.29 33.51
C LEU A 90 14.35 -5.20 32.04
N HIS A 91 13.42 -4.30 31.72
CA HIS A 91 12.97 -4.02 30.35
C HIS A 91 14.17 -3.74 29.42
N TYR A 92 14.17 -4.27 28.21
CA TYR A 92 15.23 -3.96 27.23
C TYR A 92 14.86 -2.70 26.42
N PRO A 93 15.63 -1.60 26.51
CA PRO A 93 15.19 -0.27 26.06
C PRO A 93 15.28 -0.04 24.54
N TYR A 94 15.77 -1.01 23.76
CA TYR A 94 15.93 -0.86 22.32
C TYR A 94 14.81 -1.62 21.59
N PRO A 95 13.92 -0.93 20.86
CA PRO A 95 12.94 -1.60 20.01
C PRO A 95 13.65 -2.42 18.94
N TYR A 96 13.21 -3.65 18.75
CA TYR A 96 13.76 -4.52 17.72
C TYR A 96 13.30 -4.06 16.32
N ASP A 97 14.21 -4.05 15.34
CA ASP A 97 13.85 -3.83 13.94
C ASP A 97 12.97 -4.98 13.43
N VAL A 98 11.80 -4.66 12.88
CA VAL A 98 10.70 -5.59 12.57
C VAL A 98 11.08 -6.62 11.47
N GLU A 99 12.16 -6.38 10.72
CA GLU A 99 12.57 -7.17 9.56
C GLU A 99 13.46 -8.41 9.87
N GLU A 100 14.03 -8.54 11.08
CA GLU A 100 14.86 -9.72 11.42
C GLU A 100 14.06 -10.86 12.08
N PRO A 101 14.32 -12.14 11.74
CA PRO A 101 13.72 -13.30 12.43
C PRO A 101 14.06 -13.30 13.94
N PHE A 102 13.07 -13.56 14.80
CA PHE A 102 13.25 -13.55 16.27
C PHE A 102 14.35 -14.49 16.78
N GLU A 103 14.63 -15.58 16.06
CA GLU A 103 15.71 -16.50 16.39
C GLU A 103 17.12 -15.89 16.21
N GLU A 104 17.24 -14.83 15.41
CA GLU A 104 18.50 -14.17 15.06
C GLU A 104 18.69 -12.80 15.75
N ARG A 105 17.64 -12.23 16.35
CA ARG A 105 17.69 -10.93 17.05
C ARG A 105 18.50 -10.99 18.35
N GLY A 106 19.60 -10.25 18.40
CA GLY A 106 20.28 -9.89 19.65
C GLY A 106 21.13 -11.00 20.31
N PRO A 107 22.12 -10.60 21.14
CA PRO A 107 23.22 -11.45 21.58
C PRO A 107 22.78 -12.45 22.67
N ASN A 108 23.47 -13.60 22.73
CA ASN A 108 23.38 -14.71 23.71
C ASN A 108 22.10 -14.86 24.58
N LYS A 109 21.50 -16.06 24.51
CA LYS A 109 20.37 -16.55 25.33
C LYS A 109 20.32 -15.97 26.77
N SER A 110 19.27 -15.21 27.08
CA SER A 110 18.96 -14.84 28.47
C SER A 110 18.24 -15.98 29.21
N VAL A 111 18.36 -16.02 30.54
CA VAL A 111 17.74 -17.00 31.43
C VAL A 111 17.24 -16.30 32.68
N VAL A 112 15.98 -16.52 33.02
CA VAL A 112 15.39 -16.04 34.27
C VAL A 112 15.99 -16.85 35.44
N SER A 113 16.73 -16.18 36.32
CA SER A 113 17.42 -16.83 37.44
C SER A 113 16.46 -17.18 38.59
N PRO A 114 16.49 -18.42 39.14
CA PRO A 114 15.74 -18.79 40.35
C PRO A 114 16.10 -17.96 41.58
N SER A 115 17.19 -17.19 41.52
CA SER A 115 17.59 -16.26 42.58
C SER A 115 16.54 -15.18 42.86
N LEU A 116 15.60 -14.92 41.94
CA LEU A 116 14.42 -14.08 42.15
C LEU A 116 13.64 -14.45 43.42
N LEU A 117 13.59 -15.73 43.80
CA LEU A 117 12.90 -16.19 45.03
C LEU A 117 13.47 -15.64 46.33
N HIS A 118 14.67 -15.04 46.29
CA HIS A 118 15.26 -14.37 47.44
C HIS A 118 14.76 -12.92 47.62
N LEU A 119 14.14 -12.32 46.59
CA LEU A 119 13.54 -11.00 46.63
C LEU A 119 12.07 -11.09 47.09
N ARG A 120 11.86 -11.48 48.34
CA ARG A 120 10.52 -11.84 48.87
C ARG A 120 9.53 -10.68 48.96
N HIS A 121 10.02 -9.45 48.91
CA HIS A 121 9.21 -8.23 49.00
C HIS A 121 8.95 -7.59 47.63
N LEU A 122 9.33 -8.27 46.55
CA LEU A 122 9.14 -7.78 45.19
C LEU A 122 7.64 -7.66 44.89
N ASN A 123 7.21 -6.44 44.55
CA ASN A 123 5.85 -6.14 44.09
C ASN A 123 5.78 -5.74 42.61
N TYR A 124 6.92 -5.41 41.99
CA TYR A 124 7.01 -5.05 40.57
C TYR A 124 8.14 -5.81 39.90
N LEU A 125 7.82 -6.54 38.83
CA LEU A 125 8.77 -7.23 37.96
C LEU A 125 8.48 -6.93 36.49
N ASP A 126 9.44 -6.34 35.80
CA ASP A 126 9.40 -6.12 34.36
C ASP A 126 10.58 -6.83 33.68
N LEU A 127 10.27 -7.79 32.80
CA LEU A 127 11.21 -8.52 31.96
C LEU A 127 10.94 -8.31 30.47
N SER A 128 10.10 -7.32 30.11
CA SER A 128 9.65 -7.11 28.74
C SER A 128 10.79 -6.76 27.78
N MET A 129 10.57 -6.98 26.48
CA MET A 129 11.51 -6.73 25.38
C MET A 129 12.85 -7.47 25.47
N ASN A 130 13.06 -8.38 26.44
CA ASN A 130 14.25 -9.22 26.47
C ASN A 130 14.22 -10.28 25.34
N ASN A 131 15.28 -11.09 25.22
CA ASN A 131 15.28 -12.26 24.34
C ASN A 131 15.59 -13.55 25.11
N PHE A 132 14.52 -14.27 25.49
CA PHE A 132 14.57 -15.58 26.12
C PHE A 132 14.57 -16.76 25.13
N ARG A 133 14.56 -16.51 23.82
CA ARG A 133 14.69 -17.51 22.73
C ARG A 133 13.76 -18.72 22.86
N GLY A 134 12.48 -18.47 23.06
CA GLY A 134 11.43 -19.50 23.21
C GLY A 134 11.52 -20.29 24.51
N ALA A 135 12.30 -19.86 25.51
CA ALA A 135 12.33 -20.54 26.80
C ALA A 135 10.96 -20.45 27.50
N PRO A 136 10.57 -21.47 28.28
CA PRO A 136 9.33 -21.42 29.06
C PRO A 136 9.39 -20.35 30.14
N ILE A 137 8.23 -19.74 30.42
CA ILE A 137 8.05 -18.89 31.59
C ILE A 137 8.26 -19.77 32.84
N PRO A 138 9.17 -19.42 33.77
CA PRO A 138 9.42 -20.28 34.91
C PRO A 138 8.26 -20.28 35.93
N ASP A 139 7.75 -21.46 36.26
CA ASP A 139 6.65 -21.67 37.24
C ASP A 139 6.92 -21.03 38.61
N PHE A 140 8.19 -20.91 39.01
CA PHE A 140 8.54 -20.34 40.31
C PHE A 140 8.18 -18.86 40.45
N ILE A 141 7.95 -18.13 39.34
CA ILE A 141 7.45 -16.75 39.39
C ILE A 141 6.14 -16.69 40.19
N GLY A 142 5.29 -17.71 40.10
CA GLY A 142 4.07 -17.85 40.88
C GLY A 142 4.26 -17.92 42.41
N SER A 143 5.50 -18.07 42.90
CA SER A 143 5.80 -18.05 44.35
C SER A 143 6.11 -16.65 44.90
N LEU A 144 6.15 -15.61 44.05
CA LEU A 144 6.40 -14.23 44.45
C LEU A 144 5.11 -13.56 44.96
N ALA A 145 4.62 -13.98 46.13
CA ALA A 145 3.27 -13.67 46.64
C ALA A 145 2.92 -12.16 46.77
N ASN A 146 3.90 -11.26 46.81
CA ASN A 146 3.69 -9.82 46.93
C ASN A 146 3.60 -9.10 45.57
N LEU A 147 3.67 -9.83 44.46
CA LEU A 147 3.69 -9.24 43.13
C LEU A 147 2.33 -8.59 42.79
N GLU A 148 2.40 -7.31 42.42
CA GLU A 148 1.28 -6.48 41.97
C GLU A 148 1.40 -6.17 40.47
N TYR A 149 2.62 -6.12 39.93
CA TYR A 149 2.91 -5.85 38.52
C TYR A 149 3.86 -6.90 37.94
N LEU A 150 3.43 -7.53 36.85
CA LEU A 150 4.22 -8.48 36.08
C LEU A 150 4.13 -8.15 34.59
N ASN A 151 5.26 -7.80 33.98
CA ASN A 151 5.36 -7.59 32.54
C ASN A 151 6.39 -8.55 31.93
N LEU A 152 5.93 -9.42 31.03
CA LEU A 152 6.73 -10.37 30.28
C LEU A 152 6.64 -10.15 28.76
N SER A 153 6.05 -9.04 28.32
CA SER A 153 5.72 -8.84 26.90
C SER A 153 6.92 -8.72 26.00
N GLN A 154 6.78 -9.24 24.78
CA GLN A 154 7.80 -9.22 23.73
C GLN A 154 9.18 -9.73 24.19
N ALA A 155 9.22 -10.57 25.24
CA ALA A 155 10.47 -11.03 25.83
C ALA A 155 11.02 -12.32 25.20
N GLY A 156 10.35 -12.88 24.19
CA GLY A 156 10.75 -14.12 23.53
C GLY A 156 10.59 -15.37 24.40
N PHE A 157 9.61 -15.39 25.31
CA PHE A 157 9.20 -16.64 25.99
C PHE A 157 8.40 -17.53 25.03
N GLY A 158 8.44 -18.85 25.22
CA GLY A 158 7.67 -19.79 24.42
C GLY A 158 7.14 -20.98 25.21
N GLY A 159 6.17 -21.68 24.64
CA GLY A 159 5.48 -22.80 25.28
C GLY A 159 4.31 -22.37 26.17
N THR A 160 3.81 -23.32 26.97
CA THR A 160 2.59 -23.13 27.77
C THR A 160 2.79 -22.22 28.97
N ILE A 161 1.90 -21.25 29.14
CA ILE A 161 1.89 -20.34 30.29
C ILE A 161 1.62 -21.15 31.57
N PRO A 162 2.50 -21.07 32.59
CA PRO A 162 2.37 -21.89 33.79
C PRO A 162 1.21 -21.45 34.69
N HIS A 163 0.35 -22.41 35.06
CA HIS A 163 -0.82 -22.19 35.92
C HIS A 163 -0.47 -21.60 37.30
N GLN A 164 0.78 -21.76 37.76
CA GLN A 164 1.29 -21.23 39.02
C GLN A 164 1.25 -19.69 39.07
N LEU A 165 1.19 -19.00 37.91
CA LEU A 165 0.94 -17.55 37.91
C LEU A 165 -0.40 -17.20 38.58
N GLY A 166 -1.38 -18.11 38.60
CA GLY A 166 -2.64 -17.96 39.33
C GLY A 166 -2.49 -17.86 40.85
N ASN A 167 -1.32 -18.20 41.42
CA ASN A 167 -1.04 -18.03 42.86
C ASN A 167 -0.75 -16.57 43.24
N LEU A 168 -0.57 -15.68 42.27
CA LEU A 168 -0.26 -14.26 42.50
C LEU A 168 -1.54 -13.47 42.83
N SER A 169 -2.13 -13.73 43.99
CA SER A 169 -3.46 -13.18 44.36
C SER A 169 -3.52 -11.67 44.59
N ASN A 170 -2.37 -10.97 44.62
CA ASN A 170 -2.27 -9.51 44.72
C ASN A 170 -2.05 -8.83 43.36
N LEU A 171 -1.93 -9.60 42.27
CA LEU A 171 -1.57 -9.08 40.97
C LEU A 171 -2.65 -8.14 40.42
N LEU A 172 -2.24 -6.94 40.03
CA LEU A 172 -3.09 -5.89 39.46
C LEU A 172 -2.86 -5.75 37.96
N TYR A 173 -1.64 -6.00 37.51
CA TYR A 173 -1.19 -5.83 36.12
C TYR A 173 -0.46 -7.09 35.64
N LEU A 174 -0.95 -7.66 34.55
CA LEU A 174 -0.32 -8.78 33.87
C LEU A 174 -0.25 -8.52 32.37
N ASP A 175 0.96 -8.42 31.84
CA ASP A 175 1.22 -8.30 30.40
C ASP A 175 2.04 -9.51 29.92
N LEU A 176 1.44 -10.28 29.02
CA LEU A 176 1.96 -11.49 28.39
C LEU A 176 2.01 -11.37 26.86
N ASN A 177 1.78 -10.17 26.32
CA ASN A 177 1.73 -9.93 24.88
C ASN A 177 2.96 -10.48 24.17
N HIS A 178 2.74 -11.34 23.16
CA HIS A 178 3.85 -11.97 22.46
C HIS A 178 3.52 -12.40 21.04
N LEU A 179 4.48 -12.33 20.13
CA LEU A 179 4.33 -12.70 18.72
C LEU A 179 4.37 -14.24 18.53
N TYR A 180 3.32 -14.93 19.00
CA TYR A 180 2.92 -16.31 18.65
C TYR A 180 3.68 -17.51 19.25
N LEU A 181 4.60 -17.34 20.21
CA LEU A 181 5.29 -18.49 20.85
C LEU A 181 4.62 -19.02 22.13
N LEU A 182 3.69 -18.27 22.73
CA LEU A 182 3.02 -18.65 23.97
C LEU A 182 1.66 -19.29 23.69
N ASP A 183 1.34 -20.36 24.42
CA ASP A 183 0.03 -20.99 24.40
C ASP A 183 -0.54 -21.18 25.82
N VAL A 184 -1.83 -21.55 25.91
CA VAL A 184 -2.45 -21.98 27.16
C VAL A 184 -3.15 -23.32 26.97
N ASP A 185 -3.10 -24.20 27.97
CA ASP A 185 -3.98 -25.38 28.00
C ASP A 185 -5.40 -25.04 28.48
N ASN A 186 -5.52 -24.06 29.39
CA ASN A 186 -6.78 -23.45 29.84
C ASN A 186 -6.49 -22.13 30.57
N LEU A 187 -7.52 -21.30 30.77
CA LEU A 187 -7.41 -20.04 31.51
C LEU A 187 -7.90 -20.12 32.97
N GLY A 188 -8.24 -21.30 33.50
CA GLY A 188 -8.85 -21.43 34.83
C GLY A 188 -8.01 -20.86 35.98
N TRP A 189 -6.70 -20.78 35.80
CA TRP A 189 -5.77 -20.16 36.75
C TRP A 189 -5.99 -18.64 36.93
N LEU A 190 -6.44 -17.93 35.88
CA LEU A 190 -6.74 -16.49 35.97
C LEU A 190 -7.86 -16.20 36.96
N ALA A 191 -8.85 -17.10 37.10
CA ALA A 191 -10.00 -16.92 37.99
C ALA A 191 -9.63 -16.75 39.47
N GLN A 192 -8.38 -17.10 39.85
CA GLN A 192 -7.85 -16.90 41.20
C GLN A 192 -7.37 -15.47 41.46
N ILE A 193 -7.08 -14.69 40.40
CA ILE A 193 -6.48 -13.35 40.47
C ILE A 193 -7.58 -12.28 40.41
N ARG A 194 -8.47 -12.25 41.40
CA ARG A 194 -9.63 -11.33 41.41
C ARG A 194 -9.27 -9.84 41.53
N SER A 195 -8.02 -9.54 41.89
CA SER A 195 -7.46 -8.19 41.99
C SER A 195 -7.09 -7.59 40.64
N LEU A 196 -7.00 -8.41 39.58
CA LEU A 196 -6.47 -8.00 38.28
C LEU A 196 -7.30 -6.87 37.67
N ARG A 197 -6.60 -5.82 37.20
CA ARG A 197 -7.17 -4.63 36.56
C ARG A 197 -6.75 -4.50 35.10
N TYR A 198 -5.54 -4.95 34.78
CA TYR A 198 -4.98 -4.93 33.43
C TYR A 198 -4.55 -6.34 33.05
N LEU A 199 -5.03 -6.80 31.90
CA LEU A 199 -4.62 -8.06 31.29
C LEU A 199 -4.36 -7.84 29.80
N ASP A 200 -3.13 -8.07 29.36
CA ASP A 200 -2.79 -8.19 27.95
C ASP A 200 -2.28 -9.61 27.66
N MET A 201 -2.99 -10.31 26.79
CA MET A 201 -2.59 -11.62 26.25
C MET A 201 -2.65 -11.61 24.71
N SER A 202 -2.43 -10.44 24.10
CA SER A 202 -2.44 -10.30 22.66
C SER A 202 -1.40 -11.23 22.02
N SER A 203 -1.79 -11.86 20.91
CA SER A 203 -1.00 -12.80 20.13
C SER A 203 -0.56 -14.08 20.88
N VAL A 204 -1.13 -14.36 22.06
CA VAL A 204 -1.05 -15.67 22.74
C VAL A 204 -2.06 -16.64 22.10
N ASP A 205 -1.66 -17.89 21.84
CA ASP A 205 -2.57 -18.92 21.34
C ASP A 205 -3.56 -19.35 22.45
N LEU A 206 -4.79 -18.84 22.36
CA LEU A 206 -5.91 -19.18 23.23
C LEU A 206 -6.87 -20.21 22.61
N SER A 207 -6.49 -20.89 21.52
CA SER A 207 -7.36 -21.84 20.80
C SER A 207 -7.91 -22.97 21.67
N LYS A 208 -7.15 -23.41 22.70
CA LYS A 208 -7.59 -24.42 23.68
C LYS A 208 -8.49 -23.86 24.79
N ALA A 209 -8.52 -22.54 25.00
CA ALA A 209 -9.27 -21.89 26.07
C ALA A 209 -10.72 -21.51 25.68
N SER A 210 -11.51 -22.51 25.28
CA SER A 210 -12.89 -22.30 24.79
C SER A 210 -13.84 -21.62 25.80
N ASN A 211 -13.56 -21.67 27.11
CA ASN A 211 -14.35 -21.06 28.16
C ASN A 211 -13.80 -19.70 28.67
N TRP A 212 -12.88 -19.07 27.93
CA TRP A 212 -12.18 -17.85 28.35
C TRP A 212 -13.12 -16.76 28.89
N ILE A 213 -14.26 -16.51 28.22
CA ILE A 213 -15.18 -15.44 28.63
C ILE A 213 -15.81 -15.71 30.00
N HIS A 214 -16.04 -16.98 30.36
CA HIS A 214 -16.53 -17.35 31.69
C HIS A 214 -15.47 -17.11 32.76
N VAL A 215 -14.20 -17.31 32.43
CA VAL A 215 -13.07 -17.02 33.32
C VAL A 215 -12.92 -15.51 33.52
N ILE A 216 -12.94 -14.72 32.45
CA ILE A 216 -12.93 -13.26 32.53
C ILE A 216 -14.12 -12.75 33.37
N ASN A 217 -15.27 -13.42 33.29
CA ASN A 217 -16.43 -13.11 34.13
C ASN A 217 -16.22 -13.32 35.64
N MET A 218 -15.12 -13.95 36.05
CA MET A 218 -14.73 -14.09 37.46
C MET A 218 -13.79 -12.96 37.93
N LEU A 219 -13.48 -11.97 37.08
CA LEU A 219 -12.55 -10.88 37.34
C LEU A 219 -13.29 -9.52 37.44
N PRO A 220 -13.95 -9.22 38.57
CA PRO A 220 -14.80 -8.02 38.69
C PRO A 220 -14.03 -6.69 38.69
N SER A 221 -12.73 -6.73 39.00
CA SER A 221 -11.86 -5.55 39.04
C SER A 221 -11.23 -5.21 37.68
N LEU A 222 -11.45 -6.06 36.66
CA LEU A 222 -10.81 -5.92 35.36
C LEU A 222 -11.31 -4.65 34.67
N SER A 223 -10.36 -3.81 34.26
CA SER A 223 -10.62 -2.51 33.65
C SER A 223 -10.11 -2.44 32.21
N ILE A 224 -9.03 -3.15 31.89
CA ILE A 224 -8.41 -3.20 30.57
C ILE A 224 -8.17 -4.65 30.19
N LEU A 225 -8.64 -5.04 29.00
CA LEU A 225 -8.47 -6.37 28.44
C LEU A 225 -8.05 -6.28 26.97
N PHE A 226 -6.84 -6.75 26.68
CA PHE A 226 -6.32 -6.91 25.31
C PHE A 226 -6.15 -8.39 24.96
N LEU A 227 -6.88 -8.84 23.93
CA LEU A 227 -6.83 -10.19 23.38
C LEU A 227 -6.70 -10.16 21.85
N SER A 228 -6.02 -9.14 21.31
CA SER A 228 -5.83 -9.00 19.87
C SER A 228 -5.00 -10.15 19.32
N GLY A 229 -5.37 -10.75 18.18
CA GLY A 229 -4.56 -11.81 17.58
C GLY A 229 -4.49 -13.12 18.37
N ALA A 230 -5.34 -13.31 19.38
CA ALA A 230 -5.26 -14.41 20.34
C ALA A 230 -5.89 -15.74 19.87
N THR A 231 -6.11 -15.92 18.57
CA THR A 231 -6.72 -17.12 17.94
C THR A 231 -8.13 -17.48 18.43
N LEU A 232 -8.90 -16.48 18.90
CA LEU A 232 -10.25 -16.69 19.39
C LEU A 232 -11.19 -17.09 18.23
N SER A 233 -11.84 -18.24 18.33
CA SER A 233 -12.74 -18.78 17.30
C SER A 233 -14.23 -18.51 17.57
N GLY A 234 -14.58 -17.79 18.64
CA GLY A 234 -15.96 -17.43 18.97
C GLY A 234 -16.14 -16.76 20.33
N LEU A 235 -17.23 -16.01 20.49
CA LEU A 235 -17.73 -15.48 21.76
C LEU A 235 -18.94 -16.30 22.19
N SER A 236 -18.95 -16.81 23.43
CA SER A 236 -20.15 -17.47 23.94
C SER A 236 -21.36 -16.54 23.83
N SER A 237 -22.42 -16.99 23.16
CA SER A 237 -23.64 -16.21 22.93
C SER A 237 -24.48 -16.05 24.20
N THR A 238 -24.22 -16.82 25.25
CA THR A 238 -24.99 -16.80 26.50
C THR A 238 -24.09 -16.51 27.69
N LEU A 239 -24.02 -15.24 28.09
CA LEU A 239 -23.52 -14.81 29.40
C LEU A 239 -24.70 -14.19 30.19
N PRO A 240 -25.39 -14.94 31.06
CA PRO A 240 -26.63 -14.46 31.69
C PRO A 240 -26.42 -13.22 32.57
N HIS A 241 -25.23 -13.08 33.18
CA HIS A 241 -24.83 -11.92 33.95
C HIS A 241 -23.36 -11.56 33.68
N VAL A 242 -23.10 -10.27 33.45
CA VAL A 242 -21.76 -9.70 33.25
C VAL A 242 -21.29 -9.11 34.58
N ASN A 243 -20.13 -9.57 35.06
CA ASN A 243 -19.59 -9.22 36.38
C ASN A 243 -18.32 -8.35 36.31
N PHE A 244 -17.69 -8.27 35.14
CA PHE A 244 -16.53 -7.41 34.84
C PHE A 244 -17.00 -6.03 34.33
N THR A 245 -17.95 -5.43 35.05
CA THR A 245 -18.58 -4.15 34.66
C THR A 245 -17.66 -2.94 34.83
N SER A 246 -16.49 -3.12 35.43
CA SER A 246 -15.42 -2.12 35.54
C SER A 246 -14.62 -1.93 34.24
N LEU A 247 -14.90 -2.73 33.21
CA LEU A 247 -14.17 -2.71 31.95
C LEU A 247 -14.37 -1.39 31.20
N THR A 248 -13.26 -0.74 30.88
CA THR A 248 -13.17 0.53 30.14
C THR A 248 -12.58 0.32 28.75
N ILE A 249 -11.71 -0.68 28.57
CA ILE A 249 -11.09 -1.02 27.28
C ILE A 249 -11.29 -2.51 27.03
N LEU A 250 -11.83 -2.82 25.86
CA LEU A 250 -11.95 -4.17 25.32
C LEU A 250 -11.42 -4.20 23.90
N ASP A 251 -10.34 -4.94 23.69
CA ASP A 251 -9.77 -5.22 22.38
C ASP A 251 -9.80 -6.73 22.10
N LEU A 252 -10.58 -7.10 21.09
CA LEU A 252 -10.69 -8.45 20.54
C LEU A 252 -10.29 -8.49 19.06
N SER A 253 -9.56 -7.48 18.58
CA SER A 253 -9.20 -7.31 17.17
C SER A 253 -8.34 -8.45 16.62
N SER A 254 -8.20 -8.53 15.30
CA SER A 254 -7.29 -9.47 14.63
C SER A 254 -7.50 -10.95 15.01
N ASN A 255 -8.74 -11.34 15.33
CA ASN A 255 -9.10 -12.72 15.63
C ASN A 255 -9.88 -13.35 14.45
N SER A 256 -10.35 -14.59 14.61
CA SER A 256 -11.16 -15.28 13.60
C SER A 256 -12.61 -15.44 14.06
N ILE A 257 -13.15 -14.46 14.80
CA ILE A 257 -14.49 -14.54 15.39
C ILE A 257 -15.55 -14.37 14.30
N ALA A 258 -16.28 -15.44 13.99
CA ALA A 258 -17.26 -15.50 12.92
C ALA A 258 -18.71 -15.62 13.45
N GLN A 259 -19.22 -14.56 14.09
CA GLN A 259 -20.57 -14.50 14.65
C GLN A 259 -21.13 -13.07 14.71
N GLY A 260 -22.36 -12.88 15.19
CA GLY A 260 -22.88 -11.55 15.52
C GLY A 260 -22.27 -10.97 16.80
N ILE A 261 -22.26 -9.63 16.90
CA ILE A 261 -21.85 -8.91 18.12
C ILE A 261 -22.81 -9.30 19.26
N PRO A 262 -22.32 -9.87 20.38
CA PRO A 262 -23.19 -10.45 21.39
C PRO A 262 -23.82 -9.42 22.34
N ASP A 263 -25.06 -9.67 22.77
CA ASP A 263 -25.86 -8.72 23.54
C ASP A 263 -25.25 -8.33 24.91
N TRP A 264 -24.51 -9.25 25.54
CA TRP A 264 -23.90 -9.00 26.84
C TRP A 264 -22.90 -7.83 26.81
N LEU A 265 -22.32 -7.54 25.65
CA LEU A 265 -21.36 -6.44 25.47
C LEU A 265 -22.01 -5.08 25.78
N PHE A 266 -23.31 -4.93 25.47
CA PHE A 266 -24.04 -3.69 25.71
C PHE A 266 -24.43 -3.47 27.17
N ASN A 267 -24.09 -4.41 28.07
CA ASN A 267 -24.22 -4.25 29.52
C ASN A 267 -22.96 -3.67 30.18
N LEU A 268 -21.87 -3.45 29.42
CA LEU A 268 -20.62 -2.87 29.92
C LEU A 268 -20.69 -1.33 29.92
N SER A 269 -21.52 -0.76 30.79
CA SER A 269 -21.78 0.69 30.80
C SER A 269 -20.54 1.58 31.07
N SER A 270 -19.46 1.02 31.62
CA SER A 270 -18.18 1.73 31.85
C SER A 270 -17.26 1.75 30.62
N LEU A 271 -17.63 1.08 29.53
CA LEU A 271 -16.76 0.91 28.36
C LEU A 271 -16.54 2.25 27.65
N GLU A 272 -15.27 2.58 27.43
CA GLU A 272 -14.81 3.79 26.73
C GLU A 272 -14.22 3.45 25.35
N HIS A 273 -13.53 2.31 25.23
CA HIS A 273 -12.89 1.88 23.99
C HIS A 273 -13.28 0.43 23.67
N LEU A 274 -13.81 0.25 22.46
CA LEU A 274 -14.17 -1.06 21.91
C LEU A 274 -13.47 -1.25 20.57
N ASP A 275 -12.64 -2.28 20.48
CA ASP A 275 -12.00 -2.69 19.24
C ASP A 275 -12.35 -4.16 18.93
N LEU A 276 -13.06 -4.36 17.82
CA LEU A 276 -13.39 -5.67 17.24
C LEU A 276 -12.90 -5.80 15.80
N GLY A 277 -11.96 -4.94 15.37
CA GLY A 277 -11.47 -4.88 13.99
C GLY A 277 -10.81 -6.19 13.52
N TYR A 278 -10.65 -6.36 12.21
CA TYR A 278 -9.98 -7.51 11.58
C TYR A 278 -10.50 -8.86 12.08
N ASN A 279 -11.81 -9.05 12.00
CA ASN A 279 -12.49 -10.27 12.43
C ASN A 279 -13.44 -10.76 11.34
N GLN A 280 -14.41 -11.62 11.69
CA GLN A 280 -15.44 -12.11 10.77
C GLN A 280 -16.85 -11.83 11.33
N PHE A 281 -17.00 -10.76 12.13
CA PHE A 281 -18.28 -10.39 12.73
C PHE A 281 -19.31 -10.10 11.64
N HIS A 282 -20.52 -10.63 11.78
CA HIS A 282 -21.57 -10.51 10.76
C HIS A 282 -22.93 -10.13 11.33
N GLY A 283 -23.87 -9.75 10.46
CA GLY A 283 -25.17 -9.23 10.88
C GLY A 283 -25.11 -7.75 11.25
N ASN A 284 -26.19 -7.23 11.83
CA ASN A 284 -26.34 -5.79 12.04
C ASN A 284 -25.64 -5.32 13.32
N ILE A 285 -25.22 -4.05 13.34
CA ILE A 285 -24.87 -3.35 14.58
C ILE A 285 -26.15 -3.26 15.45
N PRO A 286 -26.18 -3.85 16.66
CA PRO A 286 -27.38 -3.85 17.49
C PRO A 286 -27.77 -2.46 17.99
N LEU A 287 -29.08 -2.17 18.05
CA LEU A 287 -29.60 -0.87 18.53
C LEU A 287 -29.12 -0.53 19.97
N ALA A 288 -28.84 -1.57 20.76
CA ALA A 288 -28.34 -1.45 22.13
C ALA A 288 -26.95 -0.78 22.24
N ILE A 289 -26.21 -0.61 21.12
CA ILE A 289 -24.96 0.17 21.10
C ILE A 289 -25.15 1.57 21.70
N GLY A 290 -26.32 2.19 21.46
CA GLY A 290 -26.67 3.51 22.00
C GLY A 290 -26.80 3.59 23.53
N ASN A 291 -26.73 2.47 24.24
CA ASN A 291 -26.73 2.43 25.71
C ASN A 291 -25.34 2.72 26.31
N LEU A 292 -24.26 2.53 25.55
CA LEU A 292 -22.88 2.62 26.01
C LEU A 292 -22.36 4.08 25.96
N LYS A 293 -23.00 4.97 26.72
CA LYS A 293 -22.79 6.44 26.65
C LYS A 293 -21.38 6.94 26.99
N ASN A 294 -20.54 6.09 27.57
CA ASN A 294 -19.15 6.41 27.89
C ASN A 294 -18.18 6.11 26.73
N LEU A 295 -18.66 5.47 25.64
CA LEU A 295 -17.82 5.17 24.49
C LEU A 295 -17.24 6.45 23.88
N ARG A 296 -15.92 6.41 23.70
CA ARG A 296 -15.09 7.38 22.98
C ARG A 296 -14.57 6.81 21.68
N SER A 297 -14.32 5.50 21.61
CA SER A 297 -13.80 4.84 20.42
C SER A 297 -14.55 3.55 20.13
N ILE A 298 -14.96 3.40 18.87
CA ILE A 298 -15.48 2.15 18.31
C ILE A 298 -14.70 1.85 17.04
N ASP A 299 -14.06 0.68 17.00
CA ASP A 299 -13.41 0.14 15.82
C ASP A 299 -14.05 -1.21 15.44
N LEU A 300 -14.62 -1.26 14.24
CA LEU A 300 -15.22 -2.43 13.62
C LEU A 300 -14.64 -2.72 12.22
N LEU A 301 -13.47 -2.15 11.90
CA LEU A 301 -12.78 -2.29 10.62
C LEU A 301 -12.67 -3.76 10.16
N ASP A 302 -12.74 -3.99 8.85
CA ASP A 302 -12.46 -5.29 8.20
C ASP A 302 -13.22 -6.46 8.86
N ASN A 303 -14.54 -6.43 8.69
CA ASN A 303 -15.48 -7.43 9.18
C ASN A 303 -16.54 -7.74 8.10
N LYS A 304 -17.61 -8.46 8.47
CA LYS A 304 -18.75 -8.81 7.59
C LYS A 304 -20.06 -8.19 8.09
N ILE A 305 -19.98 -7.05 8.77
CA ILE A 305 -21.14 -6.37 9.36
C ILE A 305 -22.04 -5.85 8.24
N SER A 306 -23.34 -6.09 8.37
CA SER A 306 -24.36 -5.78 7.39
C SER A 306 -25.48 -4.91 7.99
N GLY A 307 -26.55 -4.67 7.22
CA GLY A 307 -27.59 -3.72 7.62
C GLY A 307 -27.12 -2.27 7.54
N GLY A 308 -27.84 -1.34 8.16
CA GLY A 308 -27.48 0.08 8.18
C GLY A 308 -26.95 0.55 9.52
N ILE A 309 -26.36 1.75 9.52
CA ILE A 309 -25.91 2.42 10.74
C ILE A 309 -27.14 2.75 11.60
N PRO A 310 -27.25 2.25 12.83
CA PRO A 310 -28.45 2.43 13.65
C PRO A 310 -28.56 3.86 14.16
N GLU A 311 -29.78 4.44 14.12
CA GLU A 311 -30.03 5.80 14.60
C GLU A 311 -29.61 6.02 16.07
N THR A 312 -29.71 4.97 16.89
CA THR A 312 -29.33 4.97 18.31
C THR A 312 -27.83 5.22 18.53
N MET A 313 -26.99 5.04 17.52
CA MET A 313 -25.56 5.40 17.58
C MET A 313 -25.38 6.90 17.82
N GLY A 314 -26.30 7.74 17.36
CA GLY A 314 -26.31 9.19 17.63
C GLY A 314 -26.48 9.57 19.11
N ASN A 315 -26.75 8.61 20.01
CA ASN A 315 -26.80 8.84 21.45
C ASN A 315 -25.41 8.87 22.12
N LEU A 316 -24.35 8.51 21.38
CA LEU A 316 -22.98 8.41 21.88
C LEU A 316 -22.26 9.77 21.81
N GLU A 317 -22.76 10.78 22.52
CA GLU A 317 -22.24 12.17 22.40
C GLU A 317 -20.76 12.33 22.81
N SER A 318 -20.21 11.37 23.56
CA SER A 318 -18.80 11.30 23.96
C SER A 318 -17.89 10.65 22.91
N LEU A 319 -18.45 10.13 21.80
CA LEU A 319 -17.69 9.40 20.79
C LEU A 319 -16.74 10.36 20.05
N GLU A 320 -15.47 10.00 20.01
CA GLU A 320 -14.35 10.73 19.42
C GLU A 320 -13.87 10.02 18.13
N TYR A 321 -13.89 8.68 18.10
CA TYR A 321 -13.46 7.85 16.97
C TYR A 321 -14.53 6.82 16.61
N LEU A 322 -14.90 6.76 15.32
CA LEU A 322 -15.78 5.75 14.78
C LEU A 322 -15.21 5.23 13.46
N ASP A 323 -14.80 3.96 13.46
CA ASP A 323 -14.37 3.24 12.26
C ASP A 323 -15.27 2.03 12.01
N LEU A 324 -15.99 2.08 10.90
CA LEU A 324 -16.85 0.99 10.40
C LEU A 324 -16.38 0.52 9.01
N SER A 325 -15.15 0.86 8.62
CA SER A 325 -14.66 0.66 7.26
C SER A 325 -14.45 -0.80 6.89
N ALA A 326 -14.35 -1.10 5.60
CA ALA A 326 -14.16 -2.45 5.06
C ALA A 326 -15.20 -3.47 5.59
N ASN A 327 -16.48 -3.14 5.45
CA ASN A 327 -17.61 -4.00 5.84
C ASN A 327 -18.62 -4.13 4.68
N ILE A 328 -19.80 -4.66 4.95
CA ILE A 328 -20.91 -4.73 3.98
C ILE A 328 -22.13 -3.91 4.45
N ILE A 329 -21.89 -2.83 5.19
CA ILE A 329 -22.91 -1.90 5.70
C ILE A 329 -23.60 -1.21 4.51
N SER A 330 -24.90 -1.03 4.59
CA SER A 330 -25.77 -0.53 3.52
C SER A 330 -26.83 0.43 4.04
N GLY A 331 -27.58 1.07 3.14
CA GLY A 331 -28.49 2.15 3.52
C GLY A 331 -27.73 3.46 3.72
N GLY A 332 -28.43 4.50 4.17
CA GLY A 332 -27.84 5.84 4.30
C GLY A 332 -27.24 6.16 5.64
N ILE A 333 -26.45 7.23 5.66
CA ILE A 333 -25.90 7.83 6.89
C ILE A 333 -27.06 8.51 7.62
N PRO A 334 -27.46 8.06 8.83
CA PRO A 334 -28.60 8.64 9.53
C PRO A 334 -28.31 10.06 10.01
N GLU A 335 -29.32 10.93 10.02
CA GLU A 335 -29.15 12.34 10.45
C GLU A 335 -28.62 12.46 11.88
N THR A 336 -28.90 11.46 12.73
CA THR A 336 -28.46 11.40 14.12
C THR A 336 -26.94 11.29 14.28
N VAL A 337 -26.18 10.94 13.23
CA VAL A 337 -24.71 11.05 13.24
C VAL A 337 -24.28 12.49 13.57
N GLY A 338 -25.03 13.50 13.12
CA GLY A 338 -24.77 14.91 13.45
C GLY A 338 -24.96 15.28 14.93
N HIS A 339 -25.32 14.33 15.80
CA HIS A 339 -25.37 14.52 17.26
C HIS A 339 -24.04 14.18 17.97
N LEU A 340 -23.11 13.49 17.28
CA LEU A 340 -21.81 13.06 17.81
C LEU A 340 -20.81 14.22 17.91
N LYS A 341 -21.13 15.27 18.67
CA LYS A 341 -20.37 16.54 18.68
C LYS A 341 -18.91 16.42 19.14
N SER A 342 -18.54 15.31 19.77
CA SER A 342 -17.17 15.03 20.18
C SER A 342 -16.34 14.36 19.08
N LEU A 343 -16.96 13.94 17.97
CA LEU A 343 -16.33 13.12 16.95
C LEU A 343 -15.20 13.87 16.24
N GLU A 344 -14.03 13.26 16.23
CA GLU A 344 -12.80 13.73 15.58
C GLU A 344 -12.48 12.92 14.33
N SER A 345 -12.85 11.63 14.29
CA SER A 345 -12.66 10.76 13.12
C SER A 345 -13.91 9.96 12.83
N LEU A 346 -14.35 10.02 11.58
CA LEU A 346 -15.41 9.18 11.02
C LEU A 346 -14.90 8.47 9.78
N ASP A 347 -14.69 7.17 9.87
CA ASP A 347 -14.35 6.31 8.73
C ASP A 347 -15.46 5.30 8.47
N LEU A 348 -16.08 5.43 7.30
CA LEU A 348 -17.13 4.55 6.79
C LEU A 348 -16.74 3.92 5.44
N SER A 349 -15.46 3.98 5.07
CA SER A 349 -15.00 3.63 3.73
C SER A 349 -15.10 2.14 3.40
N GLY A 350 -15.10 1.77 2.13
CA GLY A 350 -15.11 0.36 1.71
C GLY A 350 -16.38 -0.39 2.17
N ASN A 351 -17.55 0.20 1.93
CA ASN A 351 -18.85 -0.33 2.34
C ASN A 351 -19.86 -0.26 1.17
N ASN A 352 -21.13 -0.54 1.45
CA ASN A 352 -22.24 -0.46 0.50
C ASN A 352 -23.23 0.67 0.88
N ILE A 353 -22.75 1.72 1.57
CA ILE A 353 -23.56 2.85 2.03
C ILE A 353 -24.08 3.63 0.83
N SER A 354 -25.35 4.00 0.85
CA SER A 354 -26.04 4.68 -0.27
C SER A 354 -26.86 5.89 0.20
N GLY A 355 -27.44 6.63 -0.74
CA GLY A 355 -28.14 7.88 -0.41
C GLY A 355 -27.18 9.05 -0.23
N GLU A 356 -27.68 10.17 0.29
CA GLU A 356 -26.95 11.44 0.33
C GLU A 356 -26.12 11.62 1.61
N ILE A 357 -25.06 12.43 1.54
CA ILE A 357 -24.36 12.91 2.73
C ILE A 357 -25.32 13.82 3.52
N ALA A 358 -25.70 13.39 4.73
CA ALA A 358 -26.64 14.14 5.56
C ALA A 358 -26.11 15.55 5.90
N LYS A 359 -26.93 16.59 5.70
CA LYS A 359 -26.55 17.99 5.99
C LYS A 359 -26.17 18.21 7.46
N THR A 360 -26.68 17.38 8.38
CA THR A 360 -26.36 17.41 9.81
C THR A 360 -24.90 17.07 10.10
N ILE A 361 -24.16 16.47 9.16
CA ILE A 361 -22.72 16.23 9.30
C ILE A 361 -21.95 17.52 9.60
N GLY A 362 -22.42 18.66 9.07
CA GLY A 362 -21.85 19.98 9.33
C GLY A 362 -21.97 20.48 10.78
N ARG A 363 -22.53 19.69 11.70
CA ARG A 363 -22.57 19.96 13.15
C ARG A 363 -21.36 19.37 13.90
N LEU A 364 -20.57 18.51 13.26
CA LEU A 364 -19.44 17.80 13.87
C LEU A 364 -18.19 18.68 13.91
N THR A 365 -18.25 19.82 14.58
CA THR A 365 -17.21 20.87 14.46
C THR A 365 -15.81 20.50 14.97
N LYS A 366 -15.64 19.33 15.62
CA LYS A 366 -14.34 18.78 16.01
C LYS A 366 -13.75 17.79 15.00
N LEU A 367 -14.50 17.45 13.95
CA LEU A 367 -14.13 16.43 12.99
C LEU A 367 -12.85 16.85 12.24
N GLN A 368 -11.85 15.98 12.28
CA GLN A 368 -10.56 16.12 11.62
C GLN A 368 -10.45 15.20 10.41
N ILE A 369 -11.06 14.01 10.48
CA ILE A 369 -11.06 13.01 9.41
C ILE A 369 -12.49 12.66 9.05
N LEU A 370 -12.84 12.84 7.78
CA LEU A 370 -14.07 12.35 7.18
C LEU A 370 -13.72 11.45 6.00
N ASN A 371 -13.81 10.14 6.18
CA ASN A 371 -13.58 9.16 5.14
C ASN A 371 -14.88 8.40 4.83
N LEU A 372 -15.42 8.65 3.64
CA LEU A 372 -16.60 8.00 3.08
C LEU A 372 -16.28 7.30 1.75
N GLY A 373 -14.99 7.11 1.43
CA GLY A 373 -14.53 6.56 0.16
C GLY A 373 -15.04 5.14 -0.12
N ASP A 374 -15.04 4.73 -1.38
CA ASP A 374 -15.42 3.37 -1.81
C ASP A 374 -16.80 2.92 -1.27
N ASN A 375 -17.84 3.62 -1.70
CA ASN A 375 -19.23 3.42 -1.29
C ASN A 375 -20.18 3.68 -2.48
N LYS A 376 -21.49 3.77 -2.22
CA LYS A 376 -22.54 4.10 -3.21
C LYS A 376 -23.26 5.41 -2.87
N ILE A 377 -22.57 6.34 -2.23
CA ILE A 377 -23.13 7.64 -1.82
C ILE A 377 -23.44 8.46 -3.08
N SER A 378 -24.62 9.07 -3.09
CA SER A 378 -25.17 9.87 -4.18
C SER A 378 -25.51 11.29 -3.73
N GLY A 379 -26.07 12.10 -4.63
CA GLY A 379 -26.40 13.50 -4.34
C GLY A 379 -25.17 14.39 -4.35
N GLU A 380 -25.31 15.62 -3.83
CA GLU A 380 -24.25 16.63 -3.83
C GLU A 380 -23.46 16.63 -2.52
N ILE A 381 -22.22 17.14 -2.55
CA ILE A 381 -21.48 17.48 -1.33
C ILE A 381 -22.23 18.64 -0.66
N PRO A 382 -22.78 18.48 0.57
CA PRO A 382 -23.57 19.53 1.18
C PRO A 382 -22.67 20.70 1.60
N ALA A 383 -23.11 21.93 1.34
CA ALA A 383 -22.34 23.14 1.70
C ALA A 383 -22.01 23.24 3.20
N THR A 384 -22.76 22.53 4.06
CA THR A 384 -22.52 22.44 5.50
C THR A 384 -21.22 21.71 5.86
N VAL A 385 -20.60 20.94 4.96
CA VAL A 385 -19.24 20.39 5.14
C VAL A 385 -18.24 21.53 5.38
N GLY A 386 -18.43 22.69 4.76
CA GLY A 386 -17.60 23.87 4.99
C GLY A 386 -17.68 24.49 6.39
N ASN A 387 -18.53 23.98 7.29
CA ASN A 387 -18.56 24.37 8.70
C ASN A 387 -17.56 23.59 9.57
N LEU A 388 -16.96 22.52 9.04
CA LEU A 388 -16.12 21.58 9.79
C LEU A 388 -14.65 22.05 9.79
N THR A 389 -14.39 23.21 10.38
CA THR A 389 -13.13 23.95 10.23
C THR A 389 -11.87 23.26 10.76
N GLU A 390 -12.02 22.18 11.53
CA GLU A 390 -10.91 21.34 12.02
C GLU A 390 -10.53 20.20 11.06
N LEU A 391 -11.27 20.02 9.95
CA LEU A 391 -10.98 18.98 8.97
C LEU A 391 -9.58 19.11 8.39
N ARG A 392 -8.87 17.99 8.40
CA ARG A 392 -7.55 17.76 7.80
C ARG A 392 -7.65 16.85 6.58
N ILE A 393 -8.51 15.84 6.64
CA ILE A 393 -8.67 14.85 5.57
C ILE A 393 -10.15 14.74 5.22
N ILE A 394 -10.46 14.89 3.94
CA ILE A 394 -11.74 14.53 3.34
C ILE A 394 -11.46 13.53 2.24
N ASP A 395 -11.97 12.31 2.40
CA ASP A 395 -12.02 11.31 1.35
C ASP A 395 -13.48 10.96 1.03
N LEU A 396 -13.91 11.33 -0.18
CA LEU A 396 -15.21 11.01 -0.77
C LEU A 396 -15.05 10.21 -2.07
N SER A 397 -13.87 9.67 -2.32
CA SER A 397 -13.50 9.01 -3.57
C SER A 397 -14.32 7.73 -3.84
N TYR A 398 -14.36 7.26 -5.08
CA TYR A 398 -15.03 6.00 -5.47
C TYR A 398 -16.49 5.94 -4.98
N ASN A 399 -17.29 6.93 -5.37
CA ASN A 399 -18.71 7.02 -5.05
C ASN A 399 -19.50 7.42 -6.32
N VAL A 400 -20.78 7.79 -6.17
CA VAL A 400 -21.63 8.31 -7.26
C VAL A 400 -22.12 9.74 -6.96
N ILE A 401 -21.30 10.53 -6.26
CA ILE A 401 -21.58 11.91 -5.87
C ILE A 401 -21.62 12.78 -7.13
N ASN A 402 -22.60 13.67 -7.21
CA ASN A 402 -22.81 14.60 -8.32
C ASN A 402 -22.85 16.06 -7.84
N GLY A 403 -23.28 16.98 -8.71
CA GLY A 403 -23.28 18.40 -8.40
C GLY A 403 -21.87 19.00 -8.48
N GLN A 404 -21.66 20.14 -7.82
CA GLN A 404 -20.39 20.87 -7.85
C GLN A 404 -19.65 20.74 -6.52
N ILE A 405 -18.33 20.94 -6.54
CA ILE A 405 -17.56 21.18 -5.31
C ILE A 405 -18.07 22.50 -4.69
N PRO A 406 -18.61 22.52 -3.45
CA PRO A 406 -19.17 23.73 -2.86
C PRO A 406 -18.09 24.78 -2.58
N GLU A 407 -18.39 26.07 -2.80
CA GLU A 407 -17.44 27.16 -2.48
C GLU A 407 -17.03 27.16 -1.00
N THR A 408 -17.92 26.68 -0.11
CA THR A 408 -17.69 26.60 1.34
C THR A 408 -16.58 25.63 1.74
N VAL A 409 -16.17 24.70 0.87
CA VAL A 409 -14.98 23.85 1.09
C VAL A 409 -13.74 24.72 1.31
N GLY A 410 -13.67 25.90 0.71
CA GLY A 410 -12.55 26.85 0.91
C GLY A 410 -12.46 27.48 2.30
N ASN A 411 -13.40 27.20 3.22
CA ASN A 411 -13.34 27.61 4.63
C ASN A 411 -12.50 26.66 5.50
N LEU A 412 -12.13 25.48 4.98
CA LEU A 412 -11.46 24.42 5.72
C LEU A 412 -9.94 24.67 5.80
N HIS A 413 -9.53 25.71 6.51
CA HIS A 413 -8.13 26.17 6.50
C HIS A 413 -7.10 25.16 7.06
N HIS A 414 -7.53 24.14 7.78
CA HIS A 414 -6.68 23.03 8.25
C HIS A 414 -6.57 21.86 7.26
N LEU A 415 -7.33 21.88 6.15
CA LEU A 415 -7.38 20.78 5.21
C LEU A 415 -6.01 20.53 4.58
N GLU A 416 -5.55 19.29 4.70
CA GLU A 416 -4.29 18.76 4.18
C GLU A 416 -4.54 17.88 2.96
N GLU A 417 -5.64 17.12 2.94
CA GLU A 417 -5.95 16.15 1.88
C GLU A 417 -7.43 16.26 1.46
N LEU A 418 -7.66 16.36 0.15
CA LEU A 418 -8.98 16.39 -0.46
C LEU A 418 -9.04 15.40 -1.62
N HIS A 419 -9.68 14.26 -1.37
CA HIS A 419 -9.85 13.15 -2.32
C HIS A 419 -11.31 13.05 -2.76
N LEU A 420 -11.55 13.29 -4.06
CA LEU A 420 -12.86 13.35 -4.69
C LEU A 420 -12.96 12.48 -5.95
N GLN A 421 -11.90 11.72 -6.24
CA GLN A 421 -11.74 10.98 -7.49
C GLN A 421 -12.79 9.90 -7.70
N ASN A 422 -13.04 9.57 -8.96
CA ASN A 422 -13.96 8.51 -9.37
C ASN A 422 -15.38 8.72 -8.83
N ASN A 423 -15.98 9.83 -9.27
CA ASN A 423 -17.34 10.28 -8.94
C ASN A 423 -18.03 10.85 -10.18
N SER A 424 -19.16 11.53 -10.02
CA SER A 424 -19.89 12.24 -11.08
C SER A 424 -19.93 13.76 -10.82
N LEU A 425 -18.93 14.32 -10.13
CA LEU A 425 -18.84 15.75 -9.86
C LEU A 425 -18.70 16.53 -11.17
N ALA A 426 -19.36 17.68 -11.24
CA ALA A 426 -19.41 18.55 -12.41
C ALA A 426 -19.21 20.03 -12.00
N GLY A 427 -19.36 20.94 -12.97
CA GLY A 427 -19.14 22.37 -12.72
C GLY A 427 -17.65 22.73 -12.71
N VAL A 428 -17.27 23.79 -12.01
CA VAL A 428 -15.88 24.29 -11.97
C VAL A 428 -15.25 24.03 -10.61
N ILE A 429 -13.93 23.90 -10.56
CA ILE A 429 -13.19 23.92 -9.29
C ILE A 429 -13.31 25.35 -8.70
N PRO A 430 -13.92 25.53 -7.52
CA PRO A 430 -14.12 26.86 -6.95
C PRO A 430 -12.79 27.56 -6.67
N ARG A 431 -12.75 28.87 -6.92
CA ARG A 431 -11.56 29.69 -6.59
C ARG A 431 -11.19 29.63 -5.10
N THR A 432 -12.17 29.36 -4.25
CA THR A 432 -12.01 29.26 -2.80
C THR A 432 -11.20 28.03 -2.37
N VAL A 433 -11.09 26.99 -3.20
CA VAL A 433 -10.16 25.87 -2.96
C VAL A 433 -8.71 26.36 -2.88
N GLY A 434 -8.36 27.43 -3.61
CA GLY A 434 -7.05 28.08 -3.51
C GLY A 434 -6.78 28.77 -2.16
N ASN A 435 -7.78 28.91 -1.26
CA ASN A 435 -7.57 29.41 0.11
C ASN A 435 -7.06 28.34 1.09
N LEU A 436 -7.00 27.07 0.66
CA LEU A 436 -6.60 25.93 1.50
C LEU A 436 -5.08 25.88 1.62
N CYS A 437 -4.51 26.74 2.46
CA CYS A 437 -3.06 26.93 2.53
C CYS A 437 -2.26 25.75 3.12
N ASN A 438 -2.94 24.80 3.76
CA ASN A 438 -2.33 23.57 4.28
C ASN A 438 -2.46 22.38 3.32
N LEU A 439 -3.20 22.53 2.21
CA LEU A 439 -3.46 21.45 1.27
C LEU A 439 -2.15 20.92 0.69
N ARG A 440 -1.96 19.62 0.79
CA ARG A 440 -0.83 18.83 0.30
C ARG A 440 -1.24 17.97 -0.88
N ASP A 441 -2.42 17.39 -0.82
CA ASP A 441 -2.94 16.51 -1.86
C ASP A 441 -4.34 16.94 -2.28
N PHE A 442 -4.53 17.07 -3.59
CA PHE A 442 -5.81 17.37 -4.19
C PHE A 442 -6.02 16.45 -5.38
N ASP A 443 -6.89 15.47 -5.20
CA ASP A 443 -7.30 14.54 -6.23
C ASP A 443 -8.79 14.73 -6.53
N ALA A 444 -9.10 15.15 -7.75
CA ALA A 444 -10.46 15.23 -8.28
C ALA A 444 -10.55 14.56 -9.65
N SER A 445 -9.67 13.59 -9.91
CA SER A 445 -9.63 12.84 -11.16
C SER A 445 -10.88 11.98 -11.41
N GLU A 446 -11.07 11.51 -12.65
CA GLU A 446 -12.19 10.62 -13.03
C GLU A 446 -13.55 11.19 -12.62
N ASN A 447 -13.84 12.41 -13.09
CA ASN A 447 -15.08 13.13 -12.82
C ASN A 447 -15.54 13.87 -14.11
N ASN A 448 -16.60 14.67 -13.99
CA ASN A 448 -17.10 15.51 -15.08
C ASN A 448 -16.82 17.02 -14.83
N ILE A 449 -15.74 17.33 -14.10
CA ILE A 449 -15.35 18.71 -13.76
C ILE A 449 -14.91 19.44 -15.02
N SER A 450 -15.34 20.68 -15.15
CA SER A 450 -15.18 21.54 -16.32
C SER A 450 -14.59 22.90 -15.94
N GLY A 451 -14.47 23.79 -16.92
CA GLY A 451 -13.89 25.12 -16.71
C GLY A 451 -12.37 25.11 -16.75
N TYR A 452 -11.75 26.13 -16.13
CA TYR A 452 -10.32 26.41 -16.28
C TYR A 452 -9.58 26.23 -14.96
N ILE A 453 -8.40 25.62 -15.03
CA ILE A 453 -7.46 25.48 -13.90
C ILE A 453 -7.05 26.84 -13.32
N THR A 454 -7.09 27.91 -14.12
CA THR A 454 -6.81 29.29 -13.68
C THR A 454 -7.66 29.71 -12.48
N GLY A 455 -8.92 29.24 -12.40
CA GLY A 455 -9.88 29.69 -11.39
C GLY A 455 -9.43 29.42 -9.95
N PHE A 456 -8.96 28.22 -9.65
CA PHE A 456 -8.46 27.90 -8.30
C PHE A 456 -7.01 28.36 -8.06
N MET A 457 -6.23 28.48 -9.14
CA MET A 457 -4.88 29.06 -9.09
C MET A 457 -4.86 30.54 -8.68
N GLU A 458 -5.93 31.29 -8.95
CA GLU A 458 -6.10 32.68 -8.50
C GLU A 458 -6.30 32.82 -6.97
N GLY A 459 -6.67 31.75 -6.27
CA GLY A 459 -6.81 31.76 -4.80
C GLY A 459 -5.49 31.63 -4.04
N PHE A 460 -4.54 30.85 -4.58
CA PHE A 460 -3.25 30.55 -3.94
C PHE A 460 -2.30 31.72 -3.62
N PRO A 461 -2.33 32.89 -4.31
CA PRO A 461 -1.46 34.02 -3.96
C PRO A 461 -1.59 34.49 -2.50
N ARG A 462 -2.65 34.10 -1.79
CA ARG A 462 -2.89 34.43 -0.38
C ARG A 462 -2.13 33.56 0.62
N CYS A 463 -1.60 32.42 0.19
CA CYS A 463 -0.95 31.48 1.08
C CYS A 463 0.53 31.83 1.30
N SER A 464 0.91 32.02 2.56
CA SER A 464 2.30 32.31 2.95
C SER A 464 3.24 31.12 2.73
N THR A 465 2.71 29.90 2.81
CA THR A 465 3.43 28.65 2.51
C THR A 465 2.64 27.84 1.50
N LYS A 466 3.28 27.47 0.38
CA LYS A 466 2.67 26.61 -0.65
C LYS A 466 3.09 25.17 -0.37
N ARG A 467 2.23 24.43 0.35
CA ARG A 467 2.48 23.05 0.80
C ARG A 467 2.01 21.98 -0.18
N LEU A 468 1.29 22.37 -1.24
CA LEU A 468 0.72 21.46 -2.23
C LEU A 468 1.83 20.65 -2.91
N GLN A 469 1.71 19.33 -2.81
CA GLN A 469 2.64 18.32 -3.31
C GLN A 469 2.03 17.54 -4.48
N SER A 470 0.72 17.33 -4.48
CA SER A 470 0.02 16.56 -5.50
C SER A 470 -1.18 17.34 -6.03
N ILE A 471 -1.31 17.38 -7.35
CA ILE A 471 -2.52 17.77 -8.05
C ILE A 471 -2.82 16.66 -9.06
N ASP A 472 -3.92 15.97 -8.85
CA ASP A 472 -4.48 15.04 -9.83
C ASP A 472 -5.88 15.49 -10.27
N LEU A 473 -6.01 15.80 -11.55
CA LEU A 473 -7.25 16.23 -12.20
C LEU A 473 -7.49 15.46 -13.50
N HIS A 474 -6.88 14.27 -13.66
CA HIS A 474 -6.99 13.52 -14.90
C HIS A 474 -8.43 13.08 -15.21
N ASN A 475 -8.68 12.74 -16.48
CA ASN A 475 -9.97 12.23 -16.97
C ASN A 475 -11.16 13.10 -16.49
N ASN A 476 -11.13 14.36 -16.88
CA ASN A 476 -12.17 15.35 -16.62
C ASN A 476 -12.49 16.13 -17.90
N ASN A 477 -13.36 17.13 -17.81
CA ASN A 477 -13.76 17.99 -18.91
C ASN A 477 -13.13 19.40 -18.81
N LEU A 478 -11.93 19.52 -18.20
CA LEU A 478 -11.22 20.79 -18.05
C LEU A 478 -10.74 21.30 -19.40
N SER A 479 -10.71 22.62 -19.56
CA SER A 479 -10.32 23.28 -20.81
C SER A 479 -9.49 24.55 -20.55
N GLY A 480 -9.17 25.27 -21.62
CA GLY A 480 -8.34 26.48 -21.54
C GLY A 480 -6.86 26.18 -21.30
N PRO A 481 -6.04 27.22 -21.08
CA PRO A 481 -4.60 27.06 -20.91
C PRO A 481 -4.20 26.60 -19.52
N LEU A 482 -3.11 25.83 -19.46
CA LEU A 482 -2.42 25.55 -18.20
C LEU A 482 -1.83 26.86 -17.64
N PRO A 483 -2.21 27.32 -16.44
CA PRO A 483 -1.79 28.63 -15.92
C PRO A 483 -0.31 28.67 -15.54
N SER A 484 0.35 29.80 -15.84
CA SER A 484 1.76 30.03 -15.48
C SER A 484 2.02 30.00 -13.96
N GLN A 485 0.99 30.28 -13.17
CA GLN A 485 0.97 30.36 -11.71
C GLN A 485 1.31 29.01 -11.05
N ILE A 486 1.10 27.88 -11.75
CA ILE A 486 1.50 26.56 -11.28
C ILE A 486 2.99 26.53 -10.96
N GLY A 487 3.82 27.21 -11.75
CA GLY A 487 5.27 27.30 -11.53
C GLY A 487 5.69 27.95 -10.20
N GLU A 488 4.74 28.50 -9.42
CA GLU A 488 5.00 29.02 -8.09
C GLU A 488 4.78 27.99 -6.96
N LEU A 489 4.22 26.81 -7.27
CA LEU A 489 4.01 25.70 -6.34
C LEU A 489 5.28 24.85 -6.19
N ARG A 490 6.35 25.43 -5.63
CA ARG A 490 7.69 24.78 -5.63
C ARG A 490 7.79 23.44 -4.89
N SER A 491 6.80 23.12 -4.06
CA SER A 491 6.68 21.85 -3.33
C SER A 491 5.99 20.75 -4.15
N LEU A 492 5.47 21.07 -5.34
CA LEU A 492 4.72 20.14 -6.17
C LEU A 492 5.63 19.01 -6.68
N VAL A 493 5.22 17.78 -6.39
CA VAL A 493 5.88 16.51 -6.73
C VAL A 493 5.14 15.84 -7.89
N TYR A 494 3.81 15.87 -7.88
CA TYR A 494 2.94 15.25 -8.88
C TYR A 494 2.03 16.30 -9.52
N LEU A 495 2.05 16.37 -10.85
CA LEU A 495 1.09 17.14 -11.64
C LEU A 495 0.52 16.25 -12.75
N VAL A 496 -0.68 15.75 -12.53
CA VAL A 496 -1.36 14.78 -13.40
C VAL A 496 -2.67 15.41 -13.86
N VAL A 497 -2.76 15.74 -15.16
CA VAL A 497 -3.95 16.40 -15.75
C VAL A 497 -4.32 15.81 -17.11
N HIS A 498 -3.92 14.56 -17.36
CA HIS A 498 -4.17 13.90 -18.63
C HIS A 498 -5.66 13.68 -18.91
N GLY A 499 -6.02 13.38 -20.16
CA GLY A 499 -7.39 13.04 -20.52
C GLY A 499 -8.37 14.19 -20.29
N ASN A 500 -7.96 15.42 -20.62
CA ASN A 500 -8.76 16.63 -20.54
C ASN A 500 -8.79 17.35 -21.91
N SER A 501 -9.40 18.53 -21.98
CA SER A 501 -9.43 19.39 -23.17
C SER A 501 -8.55 20.65 -23.01
N LEU A 502 -7.43 20.55 -22.27
CA LEU A 502 -6.50 21.67 -22.08
C LEU A 502 -5.87 22.09 -23.41
N SER A 503 -5.64 23.38 -23.60
CA SER A 503 -5.17 23.95 -24.87
C SER A 503 -4.08 25.01 -24.66
N GLY A 504 -3.51 25.52 -25.76
CA GLY A 504 -2.42 26.50 -25.68
C GLY A 504 -1.07 25.86 -25.32
N SER A 505 -0.07 26.71 -25.05
CA SER A 505 1.31 26.27 -24.83
C SER A 505 1.58 25.83 -23.39
N ILE A 506 2.46 24.84 -23.22
CA ILE A 506 3.04 24.49 -21.92
C ILE A 506 3.79 25.71 -21.35
N PRO A 507 3.46 26.22 -20.15
CA PRO A 507 4.12 27.40 -19.58
C PRO A 507 5.59 27.13 -19.21
N ALA A 508 6.49 28.03 -19.60
CA ALA A 508 7.91 27.93 -19.23
C ALA A 508 8.14 28.01 -17.70
N SER A 509 7.18 28.52 -16.93
CA SER A 509 7.24 28.57 -15.47
C SER A 509 7.22 27.19 -14.81
N LEU A 510 6.74 26.13 -15.48
CA LEU A 510 6.82 24.76 -14.95
C LEU A 510 8.26 24.35 -14.63
N GLY A 511 9.25 24.85 -15.38
CA GLY A 511 10.68 24.63 -15.10
C GLY A 511 11.19 25.18 -13.77
N LYS A 512 10.34 25.83 -12.96
CA LYS A 512 10.65 26.26 -11.57
C LYS A 512 10.33 25.18 -10.52
N LEU A 513 9.62 24.12 -10.88
CA LEU A 513 9.13 23.08 -9.97
C LEU A 513 10.21 22.06 -9.63
N SER A 514 11.21 22.47 -8.85
CA SER A 514 12.39 21.64 -8.55
C SER A 514 12.10 20.30 -7.86
N ALA A 515 10.95 20.15 -7.20
CA ALA A 515 10.53 18.92 -6.53
C ALA A 515 9.72 17.97 -7.45
N LEU A 516 9.36 18.40 -8.66
CA LEU A 516 8.46 17.66 -9.55
C LEU A 516 9.11 16.34 -9.98
N SER A 517 8.49 15.23 -9.59
CA SER A 517 8.89 13.88 -9.96
C SER A 517 8.08 13.39 -11.16
N GLU A 518 6.82 13.80 -11.27
CA GLU A 518 5.91 13.35 -12.32
C GLU A 518 5.17 14.52 -12.95
N LEU A 519 5.21 14.55 -14.29
CA LEU A 519 4.45 15.48 -15.11
C LEU A 519 3.72 14.70 -16.20
N ASP A 520 2.41 14.60 -16.07
CA ASP A 520 1.54 14.00 -17.08
C ASP A 520 0.53 15.03 -17.60
N LEU A 521 0.78 15.47 -18.83
CA LEU A 521 -0.10 16.37 -19.59
C LEU A 521 -0.70 15.68 -20.83
N SER A 522 -0.64 14.34 -20.87
CA SER A 522 -0.99 13.57 -22.05
C SER A 522 -2.48 13.69 -22.40
N SER A 523 -2.84 13.29 -23.62
CA SER A 523 -4.25 13.22 -24.07
C SER A 523 -5.01 14.53 -23.83
N ASN A 524 -4.47 15.62 -24.36
CA ASN A 524 -5.02 16.97 -24.29
C ASN A 524 -4.93 17.65 -25.67
N SER A 525 -5.27 18.93 -25.76
CA SER A 525 -5.15 19.76 -26.98
C SER A 525 -4.02 20.80 -26.88
N LEU A 526 -2.97 20.53 -26.11
CA LEU A 526 -1.83 21.45 -25.94
C LEU A 526 -1.06 21.60 -27.24
N ASN A 527 -0.52 22.80 -27.50
CA ASN A 527 0.15 23.15 -28.75
C ASN A 527 1.42 23.97 -28.53
N GLY A 528 2.05 24.39 -29.63
CA GLY A 528 3.33 25.11 -29.58
C GLY A 528 4.50 24.22 -29.19
N SER A 529 5.60 24.83 -28.76
CA SER A 529 6.85 24.14 -28.41
C SER A 529 6.93 23.76 -26.93
N ILE A 530 7.58 22.64 -26.64
CA ILE A 530 7.99 22.28 -25.28
C ILE A 530 9.03 23.31 -24.80
N PRO A 531 8.85 23.97 -23.63
CA PRO A 531 9.83 24.92 -23.12
C PRO A 531 11.14 24.24 -22.68
N ALA A 532 12.28 24.80 -23.11
CA ALA A 532 13.60 24.34 -22.65
C ALA A 532 13.81 24.44 -21.13
N SER A 533 12.98 25.21 -20.42
CA SER A 533 13.02 25.30 -18.96
C SER A 533 12.62 23.99 -18.27
N LEU A 534 11.91 23.06 -18.93
CA LEU A 534 11.65 21.73 -18.38
C LEU A 534 12.95 20.96 -18.11
N GLY A 535 14.01 21.23 -18.88
CA GLY A 535 15.34 20.63 -18.65
C GLY A 535 16.00 21.02 -17.33
N LYS A 536 15.36 21.85 -16.49
CA LYS A 536 15.81 22.21 -15.13
C LYS A 536 15.25 21.29 -14.04
N LEU A 537 14.28 20.42 -14.36
CA LEU A 537 13.56 19.59 -13.40
C LEU A 537 14.37 18.34 -13.00
N PHE A 538 15.38 18.53 -12.14
CA PHE A 538 16.32 17.47 -11.78
C PHE A 538 15.71 16.30 -10.97
N ALA A 539 14.52 16.50 -10.39
CA ALA A 539 13.79 15.45 -9.68
C ALA A 539 12.92 14.59 -10.61
N LEU A 540 12.67 15.02 -11.86
CA LEU A 540 11.69 14.42 -12.76
C LEU A 540 12.10 12.99 -13.14
N SER A 541 11.25 12.03 -12.80
CA SER A 541 11.37 10.61 -13.12
C SER A 541 10.43 10.18 -14.24
N SER A 542 9.27 10.84 -14.36
CA SER A 542 8.26 10.54 -15.38
C SER A 542 7.82 11.81 -16.10
N LEU A 543 7.89 11.80 -17.43
CA LEU A 543 7.38 12.84 -18.31
C LEU A 543 6.50 12.22 -19.39
N ASP A 544 5.21 12.52 -19.36
CA ASP A 544 4.27 12.16 -20.42
C ASP A 544 3.60 13.41 -21.00
N LEU A 545 3.87 13.66 -22.28
CA LEU A 545 3.27 14.74 -23.07
C LEU A 545 2.56 14.19 -24.31
N SER A 546 2.29 12.89 -24.34
CA SER A 546 1.78 12.20 -25.52
C SER A 546 0.37 12.67 -25.90
N SER A 547 -0.04 12.39 -27.13
CA SER A 547 -1.40 12.65 -27.61
C SER A 547 -1.84 14.11 -27.43
N ASN A 548 -1.05 15.02 -27.99
CA ASN A 548 -1.29 16.45 -27.99
C ASN A 548 -1.03 17.03 -29.40
N SER A 549 -1.06 18.35 -29.56
CA SER A 549 -0.70 19.08 -30.79
C SER A 549 0.64 19.81 -30.66
N LEU A 550 1.58 19.27 -29.87
CA LEU A 550 2.90 19.88 -29.65
C LEU A 550 3.76 19.79 -30.92
N SER A 551 4.60 20.79 -31.13
CA SER A 551 5.45 20.89 -32.32
C SER A 551 6.78 21.57 -32.00
N GLY A 552 7.69 21.64 -32.98
CA GLY A 552 8.99 22.28 -32.83
C GLY A 552 10.14 21.29 -32.62
N ALA A 553 11.32 21.83 -32.35
CA ALA A 553 12.56 21.07 -32.28
C ALA A 553 13.05 20.94 -30.83
N LEU A 554 13.19 19.68 -30.38
CA LEU A 554 13.83 19.32 -29.13
C LEU A 554 15.35 19.37 -29.28
N THR A 555 16.00 20.05 -28.36
CA THR A 555 17.46 20.20 -28.24
C THR A 555 17.93 19.65 -26.90
N GLU A 556 19.24 19.52 -26.70
CA GLU A 556 19.84 19.03 -25.45
C GLU A 556 19.41 19.85 -24.23
N ALA A 557 19.10 21.14 -24.42
CA ALA A 557 18.64 22.02 -23.36
C ALA A 557 17.33 21.56 -22.69
N HIS A 558 16.45 20.88 -23.42
CA HIS A 558 15.17 20.38 -22.90
C HIS A 558 15.36 19.23 -21.89
N PHE A 559 16.53 18.59 -21.91
CA PHE A 559 16.84 17.41 -21.12
C PHE A 559 18.02 17.61 -20.15
N ALA A 560 18.64 18.80 -20.15
CA ALA A 560 19.98 19.04 -19.62
C ALA A 560 20.22 18.52 -18.19
N ASN A 561 19.26 18.67 -17.28
CA ASN A 561 19.39 18.25 -15.87
C ASN A 561 18.48 17.08 -15.50
N LEU A 562 17.83 16.40 -16.45
CA LEU A 562 16.83 15.36 -16.16
C LEU A 562 17.48 14.02 -15.75
N THR A 563 18.42 14.00 -14.82
CA THR A 563 19.25 12.83 -14.50
C THR A 563 18.48 11.62 -13.95
N LYS A 564 17.26 11.84 -13.42
CA LYS A 564 16.39 10.80 -12.86
C LYS A 564 15.34 10.28 -13.84
N LEU A 565 15.27 10.82 -15.06
CA LEU A 565 14.21 10.50 -16.02
C LEU A 565 14.27 9.02 -16.42
N PHE A 566 13.20 8.30 -16.08
CA PHE A 566 13.06 6.87 -16.35
C PHE A 566 11.95 6.59 -17.37
N HIS A 567 10.86 7.35 -17.32
CA HIS A 567 9.73 7.26 -18.23
C HIS A 567 9.62 8.52 -19.09
N LEU A 568 9.68 8.36 -20.42
CA LEU A 568 9.52 9.43 -21.38
C LEU A 568 8.52 9.03 -22.48
N ASP A 569 7.37 9.67 -22.52
CA ASP A 569 6.41 9.54 -23.61
C ASP A 569 6.11 10.90 -24.26
N LEU A 570 6.41 11.00 -25.56
CA LEU A 570 6.19 12.17 -26.40
C LEU A 570 5.34 11.84 -27.61
N SER A 571 4.77 10.64 -27.66
CA SER A 571 4.09 10.07 -28.82
C SER A 571 2.91 10.92 -29.30
N TYR A 572 2.53 10.76 -30.56
CA TYR A 572 1.38 11.44 -31.16
C TYR A 572 1.45 12.96 -31.02
N ASN A 573 2.63 13.51 -31.34
CA ASN A 573 2.91 14.92 -31.49
C ASN A 573 3.73 15.17 -32.76
N SER A 574 3.94 16.43 -33.13
CA SER A 574 4.77 16.84 -34.27
C SER A 574 6.18 17.29 -33.86
N LEU A 575 6.79 16.58 -32.90
CA LEU A 575 8.09 16.93 -32.31
C LEU A 575 9.26 16.38 -33.13
N THR A 576 10.22 17.25 -33.46
CA THR A 576 11.47 16.87 -34.14
C THR A 576 12.62 16.85 -33.15
N MET A 577 13.67 16.07 -33.43
CA MET A 577 14.91 16.05 -32.63
C MET A 577 16.03 16.79 -33.37
N ASN A 578 16.54 17.86 -32.77
CA ASN A 578 17.69 18.62 -33.25
C ASN A 578 18.81 18.60 -32.20
N VAL A 579 19.46 17.44 -32.10
CA VAL A 579 20.54 17.17 -31.14
C VAL A 579 21.82 16.75 -31.90
N SER A 580 22.97 17.00 -31.30
CA SER A 580 24.26 16.55 -31.80
C SER A 580 24.29 15.03 -31.99
N GLN A 581 25.02 14.55 -33.00
CA GLN A 581 25.17 13.12 -33.27
C GLN A 581 25.86 12.38 -32.12
N ASP A 582 26.72 13.09 -31.36
CA ASP A 582 27.47 12.55 -30.22
C ASP A 582 26.79 12.85 -28.88
N TRP A 583 25.53 13.31 -28.90
CA TRP A 583 24.82 13.64 -27.68
C TRP A 583 24.54 12.38 -26.85
N LEU A 584 24.95 12.45 -25.59
CA LEU A 584 24.65 11.46 -24.56
C LEU A 584 23.63 12.07 -23.59
N PRO A 585 22.37 11.61 -23.59
CA PRO A 585 21.38 12.08 -22.64
C PRO A 585 21.86 11.86 -21.20
N PRO A 586 21.55 12.76 -20.26
CA PRO A 586 22.00 12.67 -18.88
C PRO A 586 21.26 11.59 -18.06
N PHE A 587 20.32 10.88 -18.68
CA PHE A 587 19.46 9.88 -18.06
C PHE A 587 19.57 8.51 -18.73
N LYS A 588 19.06 7.51 -18.02
CA LYS A 588 18.97 6.11 -18.43
C LYS A 588 17.50 5.69 -18.36
N ALA A 589 16.74 6.02 -19.39
CA ALA A 589 15.31 5.72 -19.43
C ALA A 589 15.08 4.22 -19.61
N GLY A 590 14.17 3.67 -18.81
CA GLY A 590 13.62 2.34 -19.02
C GLY A 590 12.50 2.32 -20.06
N PHE A 591 11.87 3.47 -20.29
CA PHE A 591 10.73 3.57 -21.17
C PHE A 591 10.83 4.82 -22.04
N ILE A 592 10.80 4.62 -23.36
CA ILE A 592 10.84 5.69 -24.35
C ILE A 592 9.79 5.43 -25.40
N ARG A 593 8.83 6.35 -25.54
CA ARG A 593 7.84 6.33 -26.60
C ARG A 593 7.81 7.67 -27.33
N MET A 594 7.95 7.60 -28.65
CA MET A 594 7.96 8.75 -29.55
C MET A 594 7.23 8.39 -30.85
N ALA A 595 6.18 7.58 -30.76
CA ALA A 595 5.43 7.17 -31.92
C ALA A 595 4.84 8.39 -32.65
N SER A 596 4.79 8.35 -33.97
CA SER A 596 4.31 9.44 -34.83
C SER A 596 5.11 10.76 -34.75
N CYS A 597 6.24 10.80 -34.03
CA CYS A 597 7.14 11.95 -34.06
C CYS A 597 8.10 11.87 -35.27
N PRO A 598 8.32 12.95 -36.03
CA PRO A 598 9.26 12.97 -37.17
C PRO A 598 10.73 12.89 -36.71
N LEU A 599 11.21 11.67 -36.44
CA LEU A 599 12.60 11.38 -36.02
C LEU A 599 13.53 10.99 -37.18
N GLY A 600 12.95 10.56 -38.29
CA GLY A 600 13.69 10.14 -39.48
C GLY A 600 14.48 11.26 -40.17
N PRO A 601 15.34 10.90 -41.14
CA PRO A 601 15.44 9.58 -41.75
C PRO A 601 16.37 8.59 -41.03
N LYS A 602 17.27 9.06 -40.14
CA LYS A 602 18.25 8.21 -39.44
C LYS A 602 17.63 7.57 -38.19
N PHE A 603 18.14 6.40 -37.81
CA PHE A 603 17.81 5.82 -36.51
C PHE A 603 18.45 6.68 -35.39
N PRO A 604 17.75 6.99 -34.28
CA PRO A 604 18.26 7.92 -33.27
C PRO A 604 19.55 7.43 -32.59
N PRO A 605 20.70 8.12 -32.74
CA PRO A 605 22.00 7.63 -32.23
C PRO A 605 22.12 7.74 -30.70
N TRP A 606 21.44 8.69 -30.07
CA TRP A 606 21.47 8.94 -28.62
C TRP A 606 20.87 7.79 -27.79
N LEU A 607 20.07 6.90 -28.41
CA LEU A 607 19.56 5.68 -27.79
C LEU A 607 20.68 4.72 -27.36
N ARG A 608 21.86 4.81 -27.98
CA ARG A 608 23.03 3.99 -27.63
C ARG A 608 23.41 4.10 -26.14
N ASN A 609 23.11 5.23 -25.50
CA ASN A 609 23.41 5.46 -24.08
C ASN A 609 22.33 4.92 -23.12
N GLN A 610 21.20 4.40 -23.61
CA GLN A 610 20.04 4.00 -22.79
C GLN A 610 20.18 2.55 -22.30
N THR A 611 21.06 2.34 -21.32
CA THR A 611 21.41 1.01 -20.80
C THR A 611 20.34 0.35 -19.95
N GLU A 612 19.24 1.04 -19.63
CA GLU A 612 18.12 0.52 -18.83
C GLU A 612 16.85 0.28 -19.68
N LEU A 613 16.94 0.56 -20.98
CA LEU A 613 15.80 0.57 -21.90
C LEU A 613 15.09 -0.79 -21.98
N SER A 614 13.80 -0.77 -21.68
CA SER A 614 12.89 -1.91 -21.56
C SER A 614 11.69 -1.79 -22.50
N VAL A 615 11.25 -0.56 -22.78
CA VAL A 615 10.18 -0.28 -23.73
C VAL A 615 10.66 0.80 -24.70
N LEU A 616 10.57 0.51 -26.00
CA LEU A 616 10.87 1.46 -27.06
C LEU A 616 9.74 1.47 -28.10
N ASP A 617 9.11 2.63 -28.31
CA ASP A 617 8.18 2.86 -29.41
C ASP A 617 8.66 4.02 -30.29
N LEU A 618 9.02 3.71 -31.54
CA LEU A 618 9.37 4.64 -32.61
C LEU A 618 8.50 4.38 -33.85
N SER A 619 7.28 3.89 -33.67
CA SER A 619 6.36 3.61 -34.76
C SER A 619 5.97 4.90 -35.48
N SER A 620 5.74 4.84 -36.80
CA SER A 620 5.34 6.01 -37.59
C SER A 620 6.30 7.21 -37.51
N ALA A 621 7.59 6.98 -37.25
CA ALA A 621 8.57 8.05 -37.00
C ALA A 621 9.31 8.54 -38.25
N GLY A 622 8.96 8.04 -39.44
CA GLY A 622 9.59 8.40 -40.72
C GLY A 622 11.02 7.88 -40.90
N ILE A 623 11.45 6.90 -40.10
CA ILE A 623 12.80 6.33 -40.17
C ILE A 623 12.93 5.53 -41.47
N SER A 624 13.99 5.80 -42.25
CA SER A 624 14.19 5.18 -43.56
C SER A 624 15.57 4.58 -43.79
N LYS A 625 16.53 4.88 -42.90
CA LYS A 625 17.84 4.23 -42.88
C LYS A 625 17.75 2.89 -42.14
N ASN A 626 18.72 2.02 -42.41
CA ASN A 626 18.78 0.69 -41.81
C ASN A 626 18.96 0.77 -40.29
N PHE A 627 18.50 -0.27 -39.58
CA PHE A 627 18.88 -0.50 -38.20
C PHE A 627 20.40 -0.56 -38.04
N PRO A 628 20.97 0.09 -37.02
CA PRO A 628 22.39 -0.04 -36.75
C PRO A 628 22.71 -1.29 -35.92
N ASP A 629 23.84 -1.94 -36.21
CA ASP A 629 24.24 -3.20 -35.55
C ASP A 629 24.32 -3.08 -34.02
N TRP A 630 24.80 -1.94 -33.52
CA TRP A 630 24.94 -1.69 -32.09
C TRP A 630 23.62 -1.79 -31.31
N PHE A 631 22.47 -1.58 -31.95
CA PHE A 631 21.17 -1.63 -31.28
C PHE A 631 20.85 -3.05 -30.82
N TRP A 632 21.10 -4.03 -31.69
CA TRP A 632 20.89 -5.45 -31.38
C TRP A 632 21.90 -6.01 -30.38
N ASP A 633 23.06 -5.34 -30.25
CA ASP A 633 24.12 -5.68 -29.29
C ASP A 633 23.86 -5.14 -27.87
N MET A 634 22.89 -4.24 -27.66
CA MET A 634 22.63 -3.60 -26.36
C MET A 634 22.09 -4.57 -25.29
N GLY A 635 21.42 -5.65 -25.68
CA GLY A 635 20.80 -6.59 -24.75
C GLY A 635 19.70 -5.97 -23.89
N LEU A 636 18.52 -5.76 -24.48
CA LEU A 636 17.37 -5.15 -23.80
C LEU A 636 16.83 -6.09 -22.70
N PRO A 637 16.77 -5.68 -21.41
CA PRO A 637 16.39 -6.54 -20.28
C PRO A 637 14.90 -6.94 -20.23
N TYR A 638 14.01 -6.20 -20.91
CA TYR A 638 12.60 -6.53 -21.11
C TYR A 638 12.22 -6.08 -22.53
N HIS A 639 11.48 -6.89 -23.28
CA HIS A 639 11.44 -6.76 -24.73
C HIS A 639 10.10 -6.22 -25.25
N ILE A 640 9.86 -4.91 -25.14
CA ILE A 640 8.77 -4.27 -25.87
C ILE A 640 9.36 -3.30 -26.89
N LEU A 641 9.30 -3.67 -28.17
CA LEU A 641 9.83 -2.90 -29.29
C LEU A 641 8.73 -2.69 -30.33
N TYR A 642 8.35 -1.44 -30.55
CA TYR A 642 7.46 -1.00 -31.62
C TYR A 642 8.21 -0.07 -32.57
N VAL A 643 8.39 -0.49 -33.82
CA VAL A 643 9.00 0.35 -34.87
C VAL A 643 8.20 0.25 -36.17
N SER A 644 6.92 -0.08 -36.06
CA SER A 644 6.08 -0.32 -37.22
C SER A 644 5.78 0.97 -37.99
N HIS A 645 5.27 0.82 -39.22
CA HIS A 645 4.85 1.96 -40.06
C HIS A 645 5.98 2.95 -40.35
N ASN A 646 7.17 2.42 -40.64
CA ASN A 646 8.33 3.21 -41.04
C ASN A 646 8.77 2.81 -42.47
N TYR A 647 9.90 3.36 -42.93
CA TYR A 647 10.51 3.05 -44.22
C TYR A 647 11.85 2.31 -44.05
N ILE A 648 12.03 1.60 -42.93
CA ILE A 648 13.32 0.98 -42.57
C ILE A 648 13.65 -0.10 -43.58
N LYS A 649 14.88 -0.06 -44.10
CA LYS A 649 15.43 -1.03 -45.05
C LYS A 649 16.47 -1.92 -44.39
N GLY A 650 16.81 -3.03 -45.04
CA GLY A 650 17.87 -3.93 -44.61
C GLY A 650 17.35 -5.34 -44.35
N LYS A 651 18.27 -6.21 -43.95
CA LYS A 651 17.95 -7.56 -43.49
C LYS A 651 17.62 -7.52 -42.00
N LEU A 652 16.83 -8.49 -41.54
CA LEU A 652 16.62 -8.75 -40.12
C LEU A 652 17.96 -9.13 -39.44
N PRO A 653 18.14 -8.82 -38.14
CA PRO A 653 19.35 -9.19 -37.41
C PRO A 653 19.51 -10.72 -37.34
N ILE A 654 20.75 -11.20 -37.34
CA ILE A 654 21.05 -12.63 -37.28
C ILE A 654 20.55 -13.23 -35.95
N SER A 655 20.75 -12.51 -34.85
CA SER A 655 20.27 -12.86 -33.52
C SER A 655 20.11 -11.59 -32.67
N ILE A 656 19.40 -11.71 -31.54
CA ILE A 656 19.27 -10.66 -30.54
C ILE A 656 20.13 -11.06 -29.34
N LYS A 657 21.07 -10.20 -28.92
CA LYS A 657 21.95 -10.52 -27.80
C LYS A 657 21.13 -10.54 -26.50
N LYS A 658 21.28 -11.60 -25.70
CA LYS A 658 20.67 -11.71 -24.37
C LYS A 658 21.53 -10.97 -23.35
N ARG A 659 20.89 -10.29 -22.38
CA ARG A 659 21.58 -9.74 -21.21
C ARG A 659 21.50 -10.75 -20.07
N GLU A 660 22.65 -11.29 -19.65
CA GLU A 660 22.73 -12.10 -18.44
C GLU A 660 22.71 -11.19 -17.22
N LYS A 661 21.68 -11.34 -16.37
CA LYS A 661 21.38 -10.56 -15.15
C LYS A 661 20.84 -9.14 -15.36
N SER A 662 19.58 -8.95 -14.99
CA SER A 662 19.15 -7.75 -14.26
C SER A 662 18.53 -8.19 -12.94
N ILE A 663 19.04 -7.59 -11.87
CA ILE A 663 18.55 -7.72 -10.50
C ILE A 663 17.06 -7.43 -10.52
N LEU A 664 16.28 -8.34 -9.94
CA LEU A 664 14.90 -8.11 -9.58
C LEU A 664 14.91 -7.06 -8.45
N LEU A 665 14.97 -5.77 -8.79
CA LEU A 665 14.42 -4.78 -7.89
C LEU A 665 12.91 -5.01 -7.96
N GLY A 666 12.30 -5.30 -6.82
CA GLY A 666 10.85 -5.41 -6.71
C GLY A 666 10.21 -4.15 -7.26
N PHE A 667 9.71 -4.22 -8.49
CA PHE A 667 8.94 -3.16 -9.11
C PHE A 667 7.51 -3.22 -8.56
N THR A 668 7.39 -2.85 -7.29
CA THR A 668 6.12 -2.52 -6.61
C THR A 668 6.21 -1.23 -5.81
N ASP A 669 7.41 -0.72 -5.49
CA ASP A 669 7.54 0.36 -4.48
C ASP A 669 8.03 1.72 -5.04
N TYR A 670 8.07 1.91 -6.36
CA TYR A 670 8.38 3.21 -7.00
C TYR A 670 7.50 3.50 -8.24
N TRP A 671 6.27 2.99 -8.25
CA TRP A 671 5.23 3.51 -9.15
C TRP A 671 4.40 4.52 -8.36
N PRO A 672 4.56 5.84 -8.58
CA PRO A 672 3.50 6.75 -8.19
C PRO A 672 2.27 6.40 -9.04
N SER A 673 1.18 6.11 -8.35
CA SER A 673 -0.19 5.95 -8.85
C SER A 673 -0.57 7.10 -9.78
N ALA A 674 -1.02 6.87 -11.02
CA ALA A 674 -2.44 6.66 -11.30
C ALA A 674 -2.75 5.74 -12.51
N TYR A 675 -1.76 5.23 -13.25
CA TYR A 675 -2.00 4.66 -14.58
C TYR A 675 -2.34 3.15 -14.64
N TYR A 676 -2.33 2.38 -13.53
CA TYR A 676 -2.58 0.92 -13.56
C TYR A 676 -3.30 0.33 -12.33
N ARG A 677 -4.39 0.94 -11.85
CA ARG A 677 -5.35 0.23 -10.96
C ARG A 677 -6.50 -0.50 -11.67
N TYR A 678 -6.59 -0.42 -13.00
CA TYR A 678 -7.56 -1.19 -13.78
C TYR A 678 -6.89 -2.28 -14.63
N SER A 679 -6.35 -3.32 -13.99
CA SER A 679 -6.30 -4.69 -14.55
C SER A 679 -5.82 -5.72 -13.51
N GLU A 680 -6.43 -5.79 -12.32
CA GLU A 680 -6.32 -7.01 -11.51
C GLU A 680 -7.46 -7.98 -11.87
N GLY A 681 -7.15 -8.85 -12.83
CA GLY A 681 -8.01 -9.92 -13.26
C GLY A 681 -7.20 -11.00 -13.96
N ARG A 682 -6.39 -11.73 -13.19
CA ARG A 682 -5.71 -13.00 -13.59
C ARG A 682 -4.88 -12.92 -14.87
N THR A 683 -3.59 -12.63 -14.73
CA THR A 683 -2.47 -13.55 -15.07
C THR A 683 -1.15 -12.77 -15.09
N ASN A 684 -0.17 -13.26 -14.33
CA ASN A 684 1.17 -12.70 -14.20
C ASN A 684 2.06 -13.07 -15.40
N TYR A 685 1.59 -12.83 -16.64
CA TYR A 685 2.43 -12.98 -17.83
C TYR A 685 3.04 -11.62 -18.17
N LYS A 686 4.34 -11.47 -17.93
CA LYS A 686 5.13 -10.34 -18.43
C LYS A 686 5.18 -10.44 -19.95
N LEU A 687 4.24 -9.80 -20.64
CA LEU A 687 4.16 -9.87 -22.09
C LEU A 687 5.31 -9.09 -22.75
N THR A 688 6.00 -9.76 -23.68
CA THR A 688 7.10 -9.21 -24.49
C THR A 688 6.69 -9.18 -25.97
N PHE A 689 6.90 -8.05 -26.64
CA PHE A 689 6.38 -7.75 -27.97
C PHE A 689 7.49 -7.22 -28.89
N MET A 690 7.54 -7.71 -30.12
CA MET A 690 8.33 -7.13 -31.20
C MET A 690 7.46 -6.86 -32.42
N ASP A 691 7.25 -5.60 -32.74
CA ASP A 691 6.54 -5.14 -33.93
C ASP A 691 7.45 -4.40 -34.90
N LEU A 692 7.84 -5.09 -35.98
CA LEU A 692 8.58 -4.54 -37.12
C LEU A 692 7.70 -4.42 -38.37
N SER A 693 6.37 -4.49 -38.22
CA SER A 693 5.45 -4.51 -39.34
C SER A 693 5.45 -3.21 -40.14
N SER A 694 4.93 -3.25 -41.37
CA SER A 694 4.78 -2.06 -42.24
C SER A 694 6.11 -1.32 -42.45
N ASN A 695 7.10 -2.01 -43.00
CA ASN A 695 8.45 -1.52 -43.26
C ASN A 695 8.97 -2.04 -44.63
N LEU A 696 10.28 -1.91 -44.90
CA LEU A 696 10.94 -2.37 -46.12
C LEU A 696 12.03 -3.42 -45.84
N PHE A 697 11.87 -4.24 -44.80
CA PHE A 697 12.79 -5.35 -44.51
C PHE A 697 12.76 -6.38 -45.63
N PHE A 698 13.93 -6.93 -45.99
CA PHE A 698 14.06 -7.90 -47.08
C PHE A 698 15.03 -9.04 -46.75
N GLY A 699 14.98 -10.10 -47.55
CA GLY A 699 15.77 -11.31 -47.33
C GLY A 699 15.08 -12.30 -46.38
N PRO A 700 15.73 -13.44 -46.08
CA PRO A 700 15.16 -14.48 -45.24
C PRO A 700 15.14 -14.15 -43.75
N ILE A 701 14.19 -14.75 -43.02
CA ILE A 701 14.18 -14.76 -41.55
C ILE A 701 15.33 -15.66 -41.08
N PRO A 702 16.32 -15.14 -40.33
CA PRO A 702 17.42 -15.95 -39.82
C PRO A 702 16.92 -17.01 -38.82
N PRO A 703 17.31 -18.30 -38.94
CA PRO A 703 16.91 -19.32 -37.96
C PRO A 703 17.35 -19.01 -36.52
N ALA A 704 18.50 -18.34 -36.36
CA ALA A 704 19.00 -17.88 -35.05
C ALA A 704 18.14 -16.76 -34.44
N LEU A 705 17.44 -15.96 -35.24
CA LEU A 705 16.46 -14.99 -34.76
C LEU A 705 15.21 -15.71 -34.26
N ALA A 706 14.73 -16.70 -35.01
CA ALA A 706 13.55 -17.51 -34.67
C ALA A 706 13.75 -18.40 -33.43
N SER A 707 14.98 -18.77 -33.08
CA SER A 707 15.33 -19.45 -31.82
C SER A 707 15.69 -18.48 -30.68
N GLY A 708 16.05 -17.24 -31.01
CA GLY A 708 16.36 -16.19 -30.04
C GLY A 708 15.13 -15.56 -29.36
N ILE A 709 13.93 -15.82 -29.90
CA ILE A 709 12.65 -15.24 -29.48
C ILE A 709 11.88 -16.06 -28.43
N ASP A 710 12.48 -17.08 -27.82
CA ASP A 710 11.87 -17.83 -26.71
C ASP A 710 11.39 -16.94 -25.55
N ASN A 711 11.85 -15.70 -25.45
CA ASN A 711 11.40 -14.75 -24.44
C ASN A 711 10.33 -13.76 -24.94
N PHE A 712 9.77 -13.94 -26.15
CA PHE A 712 8.74 -13.07 -26.75
C PHE A 712 7.36 -13.74 -26.79
N ASN A 713 6.33 -13.00 -26.40
CA ASN A 713 4.94 -13.43 -26.56
C ASN A 713 4.39 -13.11 -27.96
N ALA A 714 4.90 -12.08 -28.63
CA ALA A 714 4.42 -11.72 -29.96
C ALA A 714 5.53 -11.24 -30.89
N LEU A 715 5.51 -11.74 -32.13
CA LEU A 715 6.35 -11.27 -33.23
C LEU A 715 5.49 -10.86 -34.42
N LEU A 716 5.54 -9.57 -34.77
CA LEU A 716 4.82 -8.98 -35.89
C LEU A 716 5.81 -8.50 -36.94
N LEU A 717 5.81 -9.16 -38.10
CA LEU A 717 6.65 -8.86 -39.26
C LEU A 717 5.81 -8.56 -40.52
N ALA A 718 4.52 -8.35 -40.34
CA ALA A 718 3.58 -8.15 -41.44
C ALA A 718 3.96 -6.95 -42.34
N HIS A 719 3.52 -6.95 -43.59
CA HIS A 719 3.71 -5.82 -44.51
C HIS A 719 5.19 -5.42 -44.69
N ASN A 720 6.01 -6.37 -45.12
CA ASN A 720 7.43 -6.17 -45.45
C ASN A 720 7.75 -6.81 -46.82
N ARG A 721 9.05 -6.95 -47.15
CA ARG A 721 9.56 -7.66 -48.34
C ARG A 721 10.39 -8.90 -47.95
N ILE A 722 10.04 -9.53 -46.84
CA ILE A 722 10.77 -10.69 -46.30
C ILE A 722 10.50 -11.88 -47.22
N SER A 723 11.57 -12.57 -47.62
CA SER A 723 11.54 -13.65 -48.63
C SER A 723 12.03 -14.98 -48.07
N GLY A 724 11.97 -16.07 -48.83
CA GLY A 724 12.46 -17.39 -48.36
C GLY A 724 11.44 -18.14 -47.51
N SER A 725 11.85 -19.23 -46.87
CA SER A 725 10.96 -20.11 -46.12
C SER A 725 10.78 -19.69 -44.66
N ILE A 726 9.65 -20.07 -44.06
CA ILE A 726 9.43 -19.96 -42.62
C ILE A 726 10.40 -20.93 -41.91
N PRO A 727 11.31 -20.46 -41.04
CA PRO A 727 12.22 -21.33 -40.30
C PRO A 727 11.48 -22.30 -39.36
N SER A 728 11.89 -23.57 -39.33
CA SER A 728 11.38 -24.56 -38.37
C SER A 728 11.70 -24.21 -36.92
N ALA A 729 12.69 -23.35 -36.66
CA ALA A 729 13.03 -22.86 -35.33
C ALA A 729 11.85 -22.17 -34.62
N PHE A 730 10.87 -21.63 -35.34
CA PHE A 730 9.63 -21.12 -34.72
C PHE A 730 8.82 -22.20 -33.98
N CYS A 731 8.97 -23.47 -34.36
CA CYS A 731 8.34 -24.59 -33.66
C CYS A 731 8.88 -24.75 -32.22
N GLU A 732 10.10 -24.30 -31.95
CA GLU A 732 10.77 -24.41 -30.65
C GLU A 732 10.47 -23.21 -29.73
N ALA A 733 9.83 -22.16 -30.24
CA ALA A 733 9.49 -20.94 -29.51
C ALA A 733 8.29 -21.14 -28.56
N ASN A 734 8.53 -21.75 -27.40
CA ASN A 734 7.49 -22.21 -26.48
C ASN A 734 6.61 -21.11 -25.86
N TYR A 735 7.14 -19.89 -25.74
CA TYR A 735 6.44 -18.76 -25.13
C TYR A 735 5.76 -17.83 -26.14
N LEU A 736 5.92 -18.10 -27.45
CA LEU A 736 5.31 -17.30 -28.50
C LEU A 736 3.81 -17.59 -28.59
N ILE A 737 3.02 -16.54 -28.45
CA ILE A 737 1.55 -16.56 -28.47
C ILE A 737 1.02 -16.07 -29.83
N VAL A 738 1.64 -15.01 -30.38
CA VAL A 738 1.22 -14.38 -31.63
C VAL A 738 2.37 -14.37 -32.63
N LEU A 739 2.12 -14.93 -33.81
CA LEU A 739 3.06 -14.88 -34.93
C LEU A 739 2.36 -14.33 -36.18
N ASN A 740 2.73 -13.11 -36.59
CA ASN A 740 2.17 -12.47 -37.77
C ASN A 740 3.27 -12.21 -38.82
N LEU A 741 3.23 -12.96 -39.92
CA LEU A 741 4.10 -12.84 -41.08
C LEU A 741 3.35 -12.42 -42.35
N ALA A 742 2.14 -11.89 -42.20
CA ALA A 742 1.25 -11.59 -43.33
C ALA A 742 1.87 -10.59 -44.33
N ASN A 743 1.43 -10.64 -45.59
CA ASN A 743 1.80 -9.65 -46.61
C ASN A 743 3.32 -9.49 -46.78
N ASN A 744 3.99 -10.58 -47.14
CA ASN A 744 5.42 -10.69 -47.39
C ASN A 744 5.70 -11.50 -48.69
N ASP A 745 6.97 -11.75 -48.99
CA ASP A 745 7.44 -12.56 -50.13
C ASP A 745 7.84 -14.00 -49.71
N LEU A 746 7.29 -14.53 -48.60
CA LEU A 746 7.64 -15.85 -48.08
C LEU A 746 7.19 -16.96 -49.03
N SER A 747 7.99 -18.01 -49.19
CA SER A 747 7.78 -19.11 -50.13
C SER A 747 8.25 -20.45 -49.55
N GLY A 748 7.99 -21.57 -50.23
CA GLY A 748 8.27 -22.91 -49.70
C GLY A 748 7.08 -23.47 -48.92
N VAL A 749 7.34 -24.49 -48.10
CA VAL A 749 6.30 -25.21 -47.35
C VAL A 749 6.19 -24.73 -45.91
N LEU A 750 5.02 -24.91 -45.30
CA LEU A 750 4.82 -24.74 -43.87
C LEU A 750 5.62 -25.82 -43.11
N PRO A 751 6.41 -25.48 -42.08
CA PRO A 751 7.09 -26.46 -41.22
C PRO A 751 6.09 -27.44 -40.59
N ASP A 752 6.43 -28.72 -40.50
CA ASP A 752 5.59 -29.74 -39.86
C ASP A 752 6.18 -30.14 -38.49
N CYS A 753 6.18 -29.19 -37.55
CA CYS A 753 6.74 -29.36 -36.21
C CYS A 753 6.03 -28.57 -35.11
N TRP A 754 4.87 -27.98 -35.39
CA TRP A 754 4.18 -27.08 -34.45
C TRP A 754 3.73 -27.82 -33.19
N ASN A 755 4.32 -27.47 -32.05
CA ASN A 755 4.00 -28.05 -30.74
C ASN A 755 4.20 -27.03 -29.60
N ASN A 756 3.96 -25.75 -29.89
CA ASN A 756 4.15 -24.64 -28.95
C ASN A 756 2.79 -24.05 -28.51
N SER A 757 2.83 -22.95 -27.74
CA SER A 757 1.64 -22.32 -27.16
C SER A 757 1.03 -21.22 -28.04
N LEU A 758 1.20 -21.30 -29.36
CA LEU A 758 0.66 -20.30 -30.30
C LEU A 758 -0.88 -20.26 -30.23
N GLN A 759 -1.40 -19.03 -30.17
CA GLN A 759 -2.82 -18.73 -30.11
C GLN A 759 -3.31 -18.04 -31.40
N VAL A 760 -2.44 -17.22 -32.01
CA VAL A 760 -2.73 -16.47 -33.24
C VAL A 760 -1.60 -16.68 -34.25
N ILE A 761 -1.98 -17.15 -35.44
CA ILE A 761 -1.06 -17.32 -36.57
C ILE A 761 -1.65 -16.59 -37.79
N ASP A 762 -0.87 -15.67 -38.35
CA ASP A 762 -1.21 -15.02 -39.61
C ASP A 762 -0.07 -15.12 -40.62
N PHE A 763 -0.27 -15.98 -41.62
CA PHE A 763 0.62 -16.17 -42.78
C PHE A 763 -0.06 -15.77 -44.09
N SER A 764 -1.13 -14.98 -44.01
CA SER A 764 -1.88 -14.56 -45.19
C SER A 764 -1.03 -13.74 -46.16
N ASP A 765 -1.45 -13.71 -47.42
CA ASP A 765 -0.88 -12.81 -48.43
C ASP A 765 0.64 -13.05 -48.65
N ASN A 766 1.01 -14.30 -48.97
CA ASN A 766 2.38 -14.75 -49.20
C ASN A 766 2.45 -15.70 -50.43
N LYS A 767 3.62 -16.31 -50.70
CA LYS A 767 3.85 -17.29 -51.79
C LYS A 767 4.07 -18.71 -51.25
N LEU A 768 3.50 -19.03 -50.08
CA LEU A 768 3.63 -20.36 -49.46
C LEU A 768 2.93 -21.41 -50.32
N SER A 769 3.45 -22.64 -50.28
CA SER A 769 3.04 -23.76 -51.12
C SER A 769 3.02 -25.06 -50.31
N GLY A 770 2.45 -26.13 -50.84
CA GLY A 770 2.39 -27.42 -50.13
C GLY A 770 1.08 -27.66 -49.38
N GLY A 771 1.06 -28.74 -48.61
CA GLY A 771 -0.07 -29.10 -47.73
C GLY A 771 -0.06 -28.29 -46.42
N ILE A 772 -1.23 -28.17 -45.79
CA ILE A 772 -1.32 -27.71 -44.39
C ILE A 772 -0.82 -28.87 -43.50
N PRO A 773 0.23 -28.67 -42.67
CA PRO A 773 0.83 -29.73 -41.87
C PRO A 773 -0.08 -30.19 -40.73
N SER A 774 -0.04 -31.48 -40.40
CA SER A 774 -0.88 -32.06 -39.34
C SER A 774 -0.51 -31.54 -37.95
N SER A 775 0.75 -31.17 -37.73
CA SER A 775 1.21 -30.54 -36.49
C SER A 775 0.47 -29.22 -36.17
N MET A 776 0.01 -28.45 -37.16
CA MET A 776 -0.84 -27.27 -36.89
C MET A 776 -2.18 -27.64 -36.23
N GLY A 777 -2.70 -28.83 -36.53
CA GLY A 777 -3.88 -29.38 -35.85
C GLY A 777 -3.63 -29.81 -34.41
N SER A 778 -2.37 -29.87 -33.97
CA SER A 778 -1.97 -30.20 -32.59
C SER A 778 -1.84 -28.98 -31.68
N LEU A 779 -1.98 -27.76 -32.22
CA LEU A 779 -1.93 -26.51 -31.46
C LEU A 779 -3.24 -26.30 -30.67
N SER A 780 -3.31 -26.88 -29.47
CA SER A 780 -4.51 -26.86 -28.62
C SER A 780 -4.98 -25.46 -28.16
N GLN A 781 -4.10 -24.45 -28.20
CA GLN A 781 -4.40 -23.07 -27.79
C GLN A 781 -4.76 -22.16 -28.97
N LEU A 782 -4.67 -22.64 -30.21
CA LEU A 782 -4.89 -21.85 -31.42
C LEU A 782 -6.38 -21.50 -31.57
N TYR A 783 -6.70 -20.22 -31.56
CA TYR A 783 -8.07 -19.73 -31.82
C TYR A 783 -8.18 -18.86 -33.07
N SER A 784 -7.06 -18.45 -33.68
CA SER A 784 -7.03 -17.65 -34.90
C SER A 784 -5.93 -18.14 -35.85
N LEU A 785 -6.32 -18.52 -37.07
CA LEU A 785 -5.43 -19.02 -38.13
C LEU A 785 -5.79 -18.38 -39.47
N HIS A 786 -4.85 -17.64 -40.05
CA HIS A 786 -5.02 -16.93 -41.32
C HIS A 786 -3.99 -17.41 -42.35
N LEU A 787 -4.46 -18.09 -43.40
CA LEU A 787 -3.63 -18.67 -44.47
C LEU A 787 -4.04 -18.21 -45.88
N ARG A 788 -4.99 -17.28 -46.00
CA ARG A 788 -5.55 -16.82 -47.28
C ARG A 788 -4.46 -16.28 -48.22
N ASN A 789 -4.74 -16.27 -49.53
CA ASN A 789 -3.86 -15.72 -50.56
C ASN A 789 -2.45 -16.34 -50.52
N ASN A 790 -2.40 -17.68 -50.53
CA ASN A 790 -1.21 -18.51 -50.69
C ASN A 790 -1.50 -19.62 -51.73
N ASN A 791 -0.47 -20.40 -52.12
CA ASN A 791 -0.58 -21.54 -53.04
C ASN A 791 -0.69 -22.89 -52.30
N LEU A 792 -1.46 -22.93 -51.21
CA LEU A 792 -1.65 -24.14 -50.39
C LEU A 792 -2.69 -25.07 -51.02
N PHE A 793 -2.47 -26.38 -50.92
CA PHE A 793 -3.40 -27.41 -51.38
C PHE A 793 -3.70 -28.41 -50.26
N PRO A 794 -4.80 -29.18 -50.33
CA PRO A 794 -5.08 -30.21 -49.34
C PRO A 794 -3.92 -31.22 -49.30
N SER A 795 -3.33 -31.48 -48.14
CA SER A 795 -2.47 -32.65 -47.95
C SER A 795 -3.30 -33.88 -48.33
N LYS A 796 -2.85 -34.69 -49.30
CA LYS A 796 -3.56 -35.87 -49.81
C LYS A 796 -4.29 -36.57 -48.66
N TRP A 797 -5.62 -36.48 -48.65
CA TRP A 797 -6.42 -37.37 -47.82
C TRP A 797 -6.07 -38.77 -48.31
N TYR A 798 -5.61 -39.65 -47.41
CA TYR A 798 -5.54 -41.07 -47.73
C TYR A 798 -6.91 -41.45 -48.29
N ASP A 799 -6.92 -41.98 -49.52
CA ASP A 799 -8.10 -42.59 -50.12
C ASP A 799 -8.67 -43.61 -49.12
N ILE A 800 -9.79 -43.26 -48.47
CA ILE A 800 -10.67 -44.24 -47.81
C ILE A 800 -11.52 -44.82 -48.94
N ASP A 801 -10.86 -45.57 -49.83
CA ASP A 801 -11.51 -46.47 -50.78
C ASP A 801 -11.00 -47.88 -50.48
N THR A 802 -11.44 -48.42 -49.34
CA THR A 802 -11.56 -49.87 -49.15
C THR A 802 -12.96 -50.17 -48.65
N PRO A 803 -13.83 -50.81 -49.46
CA PRO A 803 -15.15 -51.21 -49.03
C PRO A 803 -15.03 -52.53 -48.24
N THR A 804 -15.33 -52.49 -46.95
CA THR A 804 -15.68 -53.70 -46.20
C THR A 804 -17.19 -53.94 -46.35
N TYR A 805 -17.51 -54.97 -47.14
CA TYR A 805 -18.77 -55.71 -47.05
C TYR A 805 -18.82 -56.54 -45.76
#